data_AF-A0A956R728-F1
#
_entry.id   AF-A0A956R728-F1
#
_cell.length_a   1.000
_cell.length_b   1.000
_cell.length_c   1.000
_cell.angle_alpha   90.00
_cell.angle_beta   90.00
_cell.angle_gamma   90.00
#
_symmetry.space_group_name_H-M   'P 1'
#
loop_
_entity.id
_entity.type
_entity.pdbx_description
1 polymer ?
#
loop_
_entity_poly.entity_id
_entity_poly.type
_entity_poly.pdbx_seq_one_letter_code
_entity_poly.pdbx_strand_id
1 'polypeptide(L)'
;MTTHRKRRPWSAALGATMLLWLALADHQAVEPECHTTAAALGVLWTGCRELRLSPRGEPEVCLIEPDRPRPFQAWVPSSISDPRVTVDGQVLPLGDPTEVDDGWSFSVELDHARHVELSGRLDGHSMVLLALDVELRPPLDPSFKPRLDDALDDQGARDALEQEVRRHRLEASSPEARLLYTEQLGQVLFDQGRLEDSAALALEAARMARDQGEPLRECARAWSASYLYGEALGRYAEARRVFEELCDYEASVPDVTMLNGYYVGLLQLHLGQLAQARRSIERALEIARRLRWSAWERTTINPLARVLASQGRFRWADQLLSRAEELVPAPDSINLLRRCEPLTNTLRQRGELALREARLLGRPFLLAREHLERARALYLDRTVCPEHPVVADSLAAVDITLARLDLYDGRPLDAKRRVDAIHPDRLTMESKVPWRLLQIELALERGATEQARGSLQALEAELHGALADAAEPEQRWRWFLLEARLHQAQGDLTGAIASLARAQAVLERAAEATRSTVEADRRGAMQREGSQLLVRLLLEAGQLEPALCAARISRIRGLVGMESGPTTRASVAEARRLRRARLHDYRWYDPHDVPTDVLMEIETGLDDLMTALPMSPRAVRCKDLPPPRPGEMSLLPFHDGKRWLGFAWADHGPPVVEPLSPSVAEGDPSARGEALLAPFAAMLAEATRLRVLLPSSFHDVSVPDLGWAGAPLGNAKAVVHGLDLPIVPRTASQRAAALVFSDPQWSLGQDLPELRDHFRRWAEHLERHGLPVVFDREPDEAASPPSASEVLQGTEGVQLALLYGFGGDEPGYYDLLADHEGAEPDQRSFVLAAAGLVRSDILLHQGRGPRHVILALCGSAEVDPYGVSGAVGLAQSYVQAGAEWAVGTAGPVDPRTMVLLTDVLIDAYASDPSADAMAKALQDAKRRIAAQQLPHGEQLRLWVP
;
A
#
# COMPACT_ATOMS: atom_id res chain seq x y z
N MET A 1 68.01 -21.50 4.17
CA MET A 1 67.78 -21.74 5.60
C MET A 1 66.41 -22.42 5.71
N THR A 2 66.30 -23.76 5.64
CA THR A 2 66.29 -24.70 6.79
C THR A 2 65.33 -24.21 7.90
N THR A 3 64.26 -24.89 8.33
CA THR A 3 63.97 -26.35 8.35
C THR A 3 62.54 -26.63 8.87
N HIS A 4 61.96 -27.73 8.38
CA HIS A 4 61.09 -28.72 9.05
C HIS A 4 59.65 -28.45 9.54
N ARG A 5 58.69 -28.93 8.73
CA ARG A 5 57.80 -30.11 8.95
C ARG A 5 57.26 -30.38 10.38
N LYS A 6 55.92 -30.41 10.50
CA LYS A 6 55.15 -31.58 10.99
C LYS A 6 53.72 -31.56 10.44
N ARG A 7 53.36 -32.63 9.72
CA ARG A 7 52.00 -33.02 9.32
C ARG A 7 51.38 -33.91 10.41
N ARG A 8 50.05 -33.81 10.60
CA ARG A 8 49.01 -34.87 10.79
C ARG A 8 47.87 -34.34 11.70
N PRO A 9 46.65 -34.91 11.64
CA PRO A 9 45.84 -35.32 10.49
C PRO A 9 44.46 -34.64 10.50
N TRP A 10 43.73 -34.75 9.38
CA TRP A 10 42.31 -34.39 9.29
C TRP A 10 41.47 -35.40 10.08
N SER A 11 40.63 -34.90 10.98
CA SER A 11 39.42 -35.57 11.45
C SER A 11 38.23 -34.72 11.01
N ALA A 12 37.44 -35.26 10.09
CA ALA A 12 36.17 -34.70 9.70
C ALA A 12 35.21 -34.70 10.90
N ALA A 13 34.74 -33.53 11.30
CA ALA A 13 33.56 -33.35 12.11
C ALA A 13 32.56 -32.55 11.26
N LEU A 14 31.66 -33.27 10.59
CA LEU A 14 30.45 -32.70 10.02
C LEU A 14 29.58 -32.27 11.22
N GLY A 15 29.58 -30.98 11.54
CA GLY A 15 28.59 -30.41 12.45
C GLY A 15 27.28 -30.25 11.69
N ALA A 16 26.33 -31.16 11.91
CA ALA A 16 24.95 -31.01 11.46
C ALA A 16 24.23 -30.06 12.41
N THR A 17 23.70 -28.96 11.89
CA THR A 17 22.90 -27.99 12.64
C THR A 17 21.47 -28.53 12.74
N MET A 18 21.01 -28.85 13.96
CA MET A 18 19.67 -29.32 14.27
C MET A 18 18.77 -28.11 14.58
N LEU A 19 17.62 -27.98 13.92
CA LEU A 19 16.64 -26.88 14.12
C LEU A 19 15.32 -27.46 14.67
N LEU A 20 14.97 -27.10 15.91
CA LEU A 20 13.80 -27.60 16.65
C LEU A 20 12.62 -26.60 16.60
N TRP A 21 11.37 -27.08 16.50
CA TRP A 21 10.11 -26.28 16.44
C TRP A 21 9.22 -26.59 17.67
N LEU A 22 8.31 -25.72 18.15
CA LEU A 22 7.39 -25.97 19.30
C LEU A 22 6.02 -25.29 19.01
N ALA A 23 4.86 -25.94 19.17
CA ALA A 23 3.54 -25.27 19.09
C ALA A 23 2.34 -26.09 19.63
N LEU A 24 1.43 -25.42 20.36
CA LEU A 24 0.19 -25.93 20.99
C LEU A 24 -1.02 -26.06 20.04
N ALA A 25 -1.90 -27.03 20.32
CA ALA A 25 -2.92 -27.65 19.45
C ALA A 25 -4.29 -26.94 19.30
N ASP A 26 -4.93 -27.11 18.12
CA ASP A 26 -6.35 -27.51 17.98
C ASP A 26 -6.61 -28.18 16.59
N HIS A 27 -7.55 -29.13 16.53
CA HIS A 27 -7.75 -30.11 15.44
C HIS A 27 -8.52 -29.60 14.21
N GLN A 28 -7.97 -29.74 12.99
CA GLN A 28 -8.60 -30.38 11.80
C GLN A 28 -7.67 -30.35 10.56
N ALA A 29 -7.85 -31.34 9.67
CA ALA A 29 -6.92 -31.77 8.63
C ALA A 29 -7.19 -31.14 7.25
N VAL A 30 -6.14 -30.68 6.56
CA VAL A 30 -6.04 -30.55 5.08
C VAL A 30 -4.56 -30.64 4.66
N GLU A 31 -4.28 -31.32 3.54
CA GLU A 31 -2.98 -31.62 2.89
C GLU A 31 -2.34 -30.39 2.18
N PRO A 32 -1.00 -30.31 2.06
CA PRO A 32 -0.41 -29.99 0.75
C PRO A 32 0.97 -30.63 0.41
N GLU A 33 1.27 -30.66 -0.90
CA GLU A 33 2.45 -31.26 -1.57
C GLU A 33 3.69 -30.33 -1.71
N CYS A 34 4.87 -30.97 -1.80
CA CYS A 34 6.11 -30.64 -2.56
C CYS A 34 7.29 -29.81 -1.99
N HIS A 35 8.35 -30.56 -1.63
CA HIS A 35 9.77 -30.51 -2.07
C HIS A 35 10.68 -29.29 -1.79
N THR A 36 11.56 -29.43 -0.77
CA THR A 36 13.01 -29.15 -0.87
C THR A 36 13.85 -30.00 0.10
N THR A 37 14.97 -30.54 -0.39
CA THR A 37 15.84 -31.53 0.29
C THR A 37 16.87 -30.90 1.23
N ALA A 38 16.44 -30.54 2.43
CA ALA A 38 17.28 -30.50 3.63
C ALA A 38 16.37 -30.82 4.82
N ALA A 39 16.38 -32.08 5.28
CA ALA A 39 15.53 -32.55 6.37
C ALA A 39 15.94 -31.87 7.69
N ALA A 40 15.34 -30.72 7.98
CA ALA A 40 15.36 -30.10 9.30
C ALA A 40 14.47 -30.95 10.21
N LEU A 41 15.02 -31.46 11.30
CA LEU A 41 14.31 -32.33 12.22
C LEU A 41 13.46 -31.50 13.18
N GLY A 42 12.19 -31.26 12.83
CA GLY A 42 11.29 -30.42 13.63
C GLY A 42 10.68 -31.17 14.82
N VAL A 43 11.33 -31.18 15.98
CA VAL A 43 10.73 -31.80 17.18
C VAL A 43 9.79 -30.83 17.91
N LEU A 44 8.49 -30.94 17.62
CA LEU A 44 7.41 -30.10 18.16
C LEU A 44 6.98 -30.39 19.61
N TRP A 45 7.79 -30.04 20.60
CA TRP A 45 7.40 -30.23 22.01
C TRP A 45 6.32 -29.26 22.55
N THR A 46 5.11 -29.76 22.75
CA THR A 46 3.94 -29.03 23.31
C THR A 46 3.91 -28.86 24.84
N GLY A 47 5.00 -29.18 25.55
CA GLY A 47 5.07 -29.16 27.01
C GLY A 47 6.26 -28.38 27.58
N CYS A 48 7.24 -28.01 26.75
CA CYS A 48 8.35 -27.18 27.19
C CYS A 48 7.91 -25.74 27.29
N ARG A 49 7.99 -25.16 28.49
CA ARG A 49 7.73 -23.73 28.62
C ARG A 49 8.95 -22.91 28.21
N GLU A 50 10.15 -23.46 28.41
CA GLU A 50 11.40 -22.72 28.28
C GLU A 50 12.56 -23.69 28.01
N LEU A 51 13.34 -23.40 26.97
CA LEU A 51 14.45 -24.22 26.50
C LEU A 51 15.76 -23.48 26.81
N ARG A 52 16.62 -24.07 27.64
CA ARG A 52 17.98 -23.58 27.87
C ARG A 52 18.92 -24.25 26.89
N LEU A 53 19.69 -23.42 26.20
CA LEU A 53 20.65 -23.87 25.20
C LEU A 53 22.04 -23.97 25.84
N SER A 54 22.81 -24.97 25.43
CA SER A 54 24.24 -25.07 25.71
C SER A 54 24.98 -23.87 25.10
N PRO A 55 26.25 -23.65 25.48
CA PRO A 55 27.12 -22.66 24.82
C PRO A 55 27.31 -22.89 23.30
N ARG A 56 26.87 -24.04 22.77
CA ARG A 56 26.90 -24.37 21.34
C ARG A 56 25.55 -24.15 20.64
N GLY A 57 24.53 -23.69 21.36
CA GLY A 57 23.17 -23.48 20.83
C GLY A 57 22.32 -24.76 20.78
N GLU A 58 22.78 -25.87 21.37
CA GLU A 58 22.04 -27.12 21.43
C GLU A 58 21.12 -27.12 22.66
N PRO A 59 19.85 -27.53 22.56
CA PRO A 59 18.96 -27.54 23.72
C PRO A 59 19.37 -28.61 24.72
N GLU A 60 19.73 -28.18 25.93
CA GLU A 60 20.22 -29.06 27.01
C GLU A 60 19.15 -29.31 28.07
N VAL A 61 18.42 -28.26 28.45
CA VAL A 61 17.44 -28.34 29.55
C VAL A 61 16.13 -27.73 29.09
N CYS A 62 15.03 -28.37 29.45
CA CYS A 62 13.72 -27.78 29.36
C CYS A 62 13.06 -27.69 30.72
N LEU A 63 12.44 -26.53 30.95
CA LEU A 63 11.67 -26.27 32.15
C LEU A 63 10.19 -26.61 31.93
N ILE A 64 9.66 -27.51 32.76
CA ILE A 64 8.24 -27.88 32.80
C ILE A 64 7.59 -27.49 34.14
N GLU A 65 6.27 -27.33 34.15
CA GLU A 65 5.49 -27.08 35.37
C GLU A 65 5.18 -28.38 36.12
N PRO A 66 5.21 -28.40 37.47
CA PRO A 66 5.10 -29.63 38.24
C PRO A 66 3.72 -30.34 38.22
N ASP A 67 2.63 -29.66 37.85
CA ASP A 67 1.27 -30.11 38.22
C ASP A 67 0.33 -30.48 37.05
N ARG A 68 0.82 -30.67 35.82
CA ARG A 68 -0.02 -31.17 34.72
C ARG A 68 0.73 -32.16 33.82
N PRO A 69 0.20 -33.39 33.59
CA PRO A 69 0.71 -34.25 32.52
C PRO A 69 0.55 -33.50 31.20
N ARG A 70 1.62 -33.45 30.40
CA ARG A 70 1.61 -32.74 29.12
C ARG A 70 2.00 -33.69 27.99
N PRO A 71 1.27 -33.64 26.86
CA PRO A 71 1.70 -34.34 25.67
C PRO A 71 3.03 -33.74 25.19
N PHE A 72 4.01 -34.60 24.96
CA PHE A 72 5.18 -34.40 24.13
C PHE A 72 4.79 -34.81 22.72
N GLN A 73 4.57 -33.84 21.85
CA GLN A 73 4.47 -34.08 20.42
C GLN A 73 5.87 -34.05 19.81
N ALA A 74 6.10 -34.86 18.80
CA ALA A 74 7.31 -34.82 18.01
C ALA A 74 6.93 -35.11 16.56
N TRP A 75 7.52 -34.35 15.64
CA TRP A 75 7.50 -34.68 14.24
C TRP A 75 8.89 -35.18 13.83
N VAL A 76 8.93 -36.26 13.07
CA VAL A 76 10.16 -36.89 12.61
C VAL A 76 10.06 -37.11 11.11
N PRO A 77 11.04 -36.70 10.30
CA PRO A 77 11.02 -36.94 8.86
C PRO A 77 10.85 -38.43 8.54
N SER A 78 10.17 -38.76 7.44
CA SER A 78 9.94 -40.13 6.96
C SER A 78 11.24 -40.87 6.62
N SER A 79 12.33 -40.14 6.40
CA SER A 79 13.69 -40.68 6.24
C SER A 79 14.26 -41.30 7.52
N ILE A 80 13.66 -41.02 8.68
CA ILE A 80 14.02 -41.64 9.95
C ILE A 80 13.06 -42.78 10.26
N SER A 81 13.61 -43.99 10.33
CA SER A 81 12.88 -45.21 10.65
C SER A 81 12.97 -45.56 12.14
N ASP A 82 11.96 -46.27 12.67
CA ASP A 82 11.90 -46.74 14.07
C ASP A 82 12.12 -45.61 15.10
N PRO A 83 11.32 -44.53 15.07
CA PRO A 83 11.42 -43.48 16.09
C PRO A 83 11.08 -44.05 17.47
N ARG A 84 11.83 -43.64 18.49
CA ARG A 84 11.64 -44.06 19.88
C ARG A 84 11.81 -42.88 20.81
N VAL A 85 10.85 -42.69 21.69
CA VAL A 85 10.96 -41.74 22.81
C VAL A 85 11.31 -42.52 24.06
N THR A 86 12.43 -42.18 24.68
CA THR A 86 12.83 -42.67 25.99
C THR A 86 12.71 -41.56 27.02
N VAL A 87 12.04 -41.84 28.13
CA VAL A 87 11.88 -40.94 29.26
C VAL A 87 12.53 -41.57 30.47
N ASP A 88 13.52 -40.89 31.05
CA ASP A 88 14.33 -41.41 32.17
C ASP A 88 14.90 -42.82 31.88
N GLY A 89 15.23 -43.08 30.60
CA GLY A 89 15.74 -44.36 30.12
C GLY A 89 14.67 -45.43 29.84
N GLN A 90 13.38 -45.16 30.05
CA GLN A 90 12.27 -46.04 29.69
C GLN A 90 11.70 -45.69 28.32
N VAL A 91 11.66 -46.67 27.40
CA VAL A 91 11.00 -46.49 26.10
C VAL A 91 9.50 -46.38 26.33
N LEU A 92 8.92 -45.23 25.97
CA LEU A 92 7.48 -45.05 26.01
C LEU A 92 6.86 -45.46 24.67
N PRO A 93 5.65 -46.05 24.67
CA PRO A 93 4.93 -46.29 23.44
C PRO A 93 4.61 -44.95 22.78
N LEU A 94 4.99 -44.81 21.51
CA LEU A 94 4.51 -43.70 20.71
C LEU A 94 3.00 -43.90 20.51
N GLY A 95 2.20 -42.86 20.71
CA GLY A 95 0.81 -42.85 20.24
C GLY A 95 0.76 -43.12 18.73
N ASP A 96 -0.42 -43.47 18.21
CA ASP A 96 -0.58 -43.82 16.78
C ASP A 96 0.02 -42.70 15.91
N PRO A 97 1.13 -42.98 15.19
CA PRO A 97 1.83 -41.96 14.44
C PRO A 97 0.95 -41.50 13.28
N THR A 98 0.78 -40.19 13.15
CA THR A 98 0.04 -39.57 12.06
C THR A 98 1.04 -39.10 11.01
N GLU A 99 0.89 -39.55 9.78
CA GLU A 99 1.71 -39.08 8.66
C GLU A 99 1.36 -37.61 8.35
N VAL A 100 2.36 -36.73 8.32
CA VAL A 100 2.22 -35.29 8.08
C VAL A 100 3.45 -34.80 7.32
N ASP A 101 3.27 -34.14 6.17
CA ASP A 101 4.31 -33.43 5.39
C ASP A 101 5.64 -34.19 5.24
N ASP A 102 5.63 -35.39 4.62
CA ASP A 102 6.81 -36.27 4.47
C ASP A 102 7.45 -36.73 5.79
N GLY A 103 6.68 -36.84 6.87
CA GLY A 103 7.14 -37.36 8.16
C GLY A 103 6.04 -37.92 9.06
N TRP A 104 6.41 -38.27 10.29
CA TRP A 104 5.57 -38.89 11.30
C TRP A 104 5.45 -37.97 12.51
N SER A 105 4.22 -37.57 12.84
CA SER A 105 3.90 -36.90 14.09
C SER A 105 3.38 -37.89 15.12
N PHE A 106 3.88 -37.86 16.35
CA PHE A 106 3.39 -38.68 17.45
C PHE A 106 3.34 -37.88 18.75
N SER A 107 2.47 -38.30 19.67
CA SER A 107 2.28 -37.70 20.98
C SER A 107 2.55 -38.72 22.09
N VAL A 108 3.26 -38.31 23.14
CA VAL A 108 3.60 -39.12 24.31
C VAL A 108 3.34 -38.30 25.57
N GLU A 109 2.57 -38.79 26.54
CA GLU A 109 2.41 -38.04 27.79
C GLU A 109 3.68 -38.16 28.66
N LEU A 110 4.22 -37.01 29.07
CA LEU A 110 5.34 -36.94 30.00
C LEU A 110 4.78 -36.72 31.41
N ASP A 111 4.95 -37.72 32.28
CA ASP A 111 4.64 -37.62 33.70
C ASP A 111 5.94 -37.64 34.50
N HIS A 112 6.30 -36.51 35.12
CA HIS A 112 7.48 -36.34 35.98
C HIS A 112 8.86 -36.70 35.37
N ALA A 113 9.03 -36.56 34.06
CA ALA A 113 10.29 -36.80 33.36
C ALA A 113 11.44 -35.93 33.91
N ARG A 114 12.65 -36.49 34.02
CA ARG A 114 13.91 -35.74 34.27
C ARG A 114 14.82 -35.69 33.05
N HIS A 115 14.63 -36.61 32.11
CA HIS A 115 15.36 -36.70 30.87
C HIS A 115 14.46 -37.28 29.78
N VAL A 116 14.43 -36.64 28.61
CA VAL A 116 13.68 -37.10 27.44
C VAL A 116 14.65 -37.20 26.28
N GLU A 117 14.76 -38.39 25.70
CA GLU A 117 15.57 -38.64 24.52
C GLU A 117 14.68 -39.18 23.40
N LEU A 118 14.70 -38.51 22.25
CA LEU A 118 14.11 -39.00 21.01
C LEU A 118 15.24 -39.58 20.17
N SER A 119 15.08 -40.81 19.70
CA SER A 119 16.05 -41.50 18.85
C SER A 119 15.34 -42.12 17.63
N GLY A 120 16.11 -42.45 16.59
CA GLY A 120 15.61 -43.10 15.39
C GLY A 120 16.76 -43.66 14.54
N ARG A 121 16.46 -44.18 13.35
CA ARG A 121 17.45 -44.75 12.44
C ARG A 121 17.43 -44.05 11.08
N LEU A 122 18.54 -43.41 10.72
CA LEU A 122 18.78 -42.86 9.37
C LEU A 122 19.74 -43.79 8.64
N ASP A 123 19.37 -44.27 7.45
CA ASP A 123 20.16 -45.23 6.66
C ASP A 123 20.61 -46.48 7.46
N GLY A 124 19.76 -46.95 8.38
CA GLY A 124 20.01 -48.10 9.24
C GLY A 124 20.87 -47.82 10.49
N HIS A 125 21.47 -46.63 10.59
CA HIS A 125 22.27 -46.19 11.74
C HIS A 125 21.40 -45.54 12.81
N SER A 126 21.47 -46.05 14.04
CA SER A 126 20.81 -45.43 15.19
C SER A 126 21.45 -44.08 15.51
N MET A 127 20.62 -43.06 15.70
CA MET A 127 21.03 -41.73 16.12
C MET A 127 20.07 -41.17 17.17
N VAL A 128 20.62 -40.39 18.08
CA VAL A 128 19.85 -39.56 18.99
C VAL A 128 19.45 -38.32 18.22
N LEU A 129 18.15 -38.12 18.10
CA LEU A 129 17.54 -37.01 17.38
C LEU A 129 17.30 -35.81 18.29
N LEU A 130 17.18 -36.03 19.61
CA LEU A 130 17.03 -34.98 20.62
C LEU A 130 17.29 -35.60 21.99
N ALA A 131 18.01 -34.90 22.87
CA ALA A 131 18.16 -35.28 24.26
C ALA A 131 17.98 -34.02 25.12
N LEU A 132 17.11 -34.08 26.12
CA LEU A 132 16.69 -32.94 26.92
C LEU A 132 16.63 -33.36 28.38
N ASP A 133 17.37 -32.67 29.24
CA ASP A 133 17.11 -32.72 30.67
C ASP A 133 15.84 -31.90 30.98
N VAL A 134 15.06 -32.36 31.95
CA VAL A 134 13.78 -31.77 32.31
C VAL A 134 13.88 -31.28 33.75
N GLU A 135 13.89 -29.96 33.89
CA GLU A 135 13.91 -29.29 35.20
C GLU A 135 12.50 -28.80 35.56
N LEU A 136 12.11 -28.98 36.82
CA LEU A 136 10.85 -28.45 37.33
C LEU A 136 11.03 -26.97 37.65
N ARG A 137 10.25 -26.12 36.99
CA ARG A 137 10.22 -24.68 37.27
C ARG A 137 9.70 -24.46 38.71
N PRO A 138 10.21 -23.47 39.47
CA PRO A 138 9.54 -23.05 40.70
C PRO A 138 8.06 -22.77 40.41
N PRO A 139 7.13 -23.26 41.24
CA PRO A 139 5.71 -23.19 40.95
C PRO A 139 5.32 -21.72 40.79
N LEU A 140 4.81 -21.38 39.62
CA LEU A 140 3.99 -20.19 39.46
C LEU A 140 2.83 -20.33 40.42
N ASP A 141 2.53 -19.30 41.21
CA ASP A 141 1.25 -19.22 41.90
C ASP A 141 0.15 -19.33 40.82
N PRO A 142 -0.53 -20.48 40.69
CA PRO A 142 -1.50 -20.68 39.64
C PRO A 142 -2.72 -19.78 39.83
N SER A 143 -2.88 -19.20 41.03
CA SER A 143 -3.90 -18.21 41.35
C SER A 143 -3.51 -16.79 40.94
N PHE A 144 -2.25 -16.49 40.59
CA PHE A 144 -1.83 -15.12 40.26
C PHE A 144 -2.64 -14.53 39.10
N LYS A 145 -2.77 -15.26 37.99
CA LYS A 145 -3.50 -14.76 36.81
C LYS A 145 -5.00 -14.59 37.08
N PRO A 146 -5.71 -15.57 37.70
CA PRO A 146 -7.07 -15.36 38.18
C PRO A 146 -7.22 -14.16 39.12
N ARG A 147 -6.33 -14.00 40.11
CA ARG A 147 -6.37 -12.88 41.06
C ARG A 147 -6.12 -11.55 40.40
N LEU A 148 -5.23 -11.51 39.41
CA LEU A 148 -4.98 -10.33 38.59
C LEU A 148 -6.21 -9.99 37.74
N ASP A 149 -6.84 -10.99 37.13
CA ASP A 149 -8.08 -10.84 36.36
C ASP A 149 -9.23 -10.33 37.23
N ASP A 150 -9.42 -10.91 38.42
CA ASP A 150 -10.40 -10.49 39.41
C ASP A 150 -10.12 -9.06 39.93
N ALA A 151 -8.85 -8.65 39.94
CA ALA A 151 -8.45 -7.32 40.36
C ALA A 151 -8.59 -6.24 39.27
N LEU A 152 -8.82 -6.59 38.00
CA LEU A 152 -8.87 -5.61 36.90
C LEU A 152 -9.84 -4.45 37.18
N ASP A 153 -11.02 -4.78 37.73
CA ASP A 153 -12.09 -3.82 38.01
C ASP A 153 -11.98 -3.16 39.41
N ASP A 154 -11.02 -3.56 40.26
CA ASP A 154 -10.85 -3.07 41.64
C ASP A 154 -9.44 -2.51 41.87
N GLN A 155 -9.33 -1.17 41.98
CA GLN A 155 -8.05 -0.50 42.23
C GLN A 155 -7.41 -0.93 43.56
N GLY A 156 -8.19 -1.14 44.61
CA GLY A 156 -7.67 -1.58 45.91
C GLY A 156 -7.11 -3.00 45.86
N ALA A 157 -7.76 -3.89 45.10
CA ALA A 157 -7.25 -5.23 44.83
C ALA A 157 -5.94 -5.20 44.03
N ARG A 158 -5.83 -4.31 43.03
CA ARG A 158 -4.59 -4.09 42.26
C ARG A 158 -3.45 -3.55 43.11
N ASP A 159 -3.72 -2.58 43.98
CA ASP A 159 -2.70 -2.00 44.87
C ASP A 159 -2.21 -3.05 45.88
N ALA A 160 -3.11 -3.88 46.41
CA ALA A 160 -2.76 -4.97 47.31
C ALA A 160 -1.90 -6.03 46.61
N LEU A 161 -2.27 -6.42 45.38
CA LEU A 161 -1.50 -7.36 44.56
C LEU A 161 -0.12 -6.80 44.21
N GLU A 162 -0.02 -5.51 43.87
CA GLU A 162 1.26 -4.84 43.62
C GLU A 162 2.18 -4.91 44.85
N GLN A 163 1.68 -4.56 46.03
CA GLN A 163 2.45 -4.60 47.28
C GLN A 163 2.93 -6.02 47.60
N GLU A 164 2.06 -7.00 47.39
CA GLU A 164 2.39 -8.41 47.57
C GLU A 164 3.52 -8.86 46.63
N VAL A 165 3.39 -8.61 45.33
CA VAL A 165 4.41 -8.99 44.33
C VAL A 165 5.73 -8.25 44.58
N ARG A 166 5.70 -6.96 44.95
CA ARG A 166 6.90 -6.20 45.34
C ARG A 166 7.62 -6.84 46.52
N ARG A 167 6.87 -7.23 47.56
CA ARG A 167 7.44 -7.94 48.72
C ARG A 167 8.06 -9.27 48.31
N HIS A 168 7.36 -10.08 47.52
CA HIS A 168 7.91 -11.34 47.03
C HIS A 168 9.16 -11.18 46.17
N ARG A 169 9.23 -10.13 45.33
CA ARG A 169 10.42 -9.79 44.55
C ARG A 169 11.63 -9.46 45.45
N LEU A 170 11.40 -8.74 46.56
CA LEU A 170 12.45 -8.39 47.52
C LEU A 170 12.92 -9.62 48.33
N GLU A 171 11.98 -10.49 48.69
CA GLU A 171 12.23 -11.72 49.46
C GLU A 171 12.78 -12.87 48.59
N ALA A 172 12.75 -12.73 47.26
CA ALA A 172 13.21 -13.75 46.32
C ALA A 172 14.70 -14.06 46.48
N SER A 173 14.97 -15.30 46.92
CA SER A 173 16.32 -15.82 47.16
C SER A 173 17.01 -16.35 45.90
N SER A 174 16.27 -16.74 44.86
CA SER A 174 16.81 -17.24 43.59
C SER A 174 16.67 -16.23 42.43
N PRO A 175 17.59 -16.24 41.45
CA PRO A 175 17.47 -15.43 40.23
C PRO A 175 16.17 -15.66 39.45
N GLU A 176 15.71 -16.91 39.37
CA GLU A 176 14.50 -17.32 38.63
C GLU A 176 13.23 -16.78 39.30
N ALA A 177 13.16 -16.87 40.64
CA ALA A 177 12.08 -16.31 41.42
C ALA A 177 12.04 -14.77 41.29
N ARG A 178 13.22 -14.12 41.33
CA ARG A 178 13.30 -12.67 41.14
C ARG A 178 12.84 -12.25 39.74
N LEU A 179 13.26 -12.97 38.70
CA LEU A 179 12.82 -12.72 37.32
C LEU A 179 11.30 -12.87 37.22
N LEU A 180 10.74 -13.96 37.77
CA LEU A 180 9.30 -14.18 37.78
C LEU A 180 8.52 -13.02 38.43
N TYR A 181 8.93 -12.59 39.64
CA TYR A 181 8.23 -11.50 40.32
C TYR A 181 8.46 -10.13 39.66
N THR A 182 9.60 -9.92 38.99
CA THR A 182 9.83 -8.74 38.13
C THR A 182 8.81 -8.71 36.99
N GLU A 183 8.57 -9.84 36.31
CA GLU A 183 7.59 -9.94 35.23
C GLU A 183 6.15 -9.77 35.73
N GLN A 184 5.80 -10.40 36.85
CA GLN A 184 4.47 -10.26 37.45
C GLN A 184 4.20 -8.82 37.87
N LEU A 185 5.19 -8.14 38.45
CA LEU A 185 5.08 -6.73 38.80
C LEU A 185 4.91 -5.88 37.54
N GLY A 186 5.68 -6.17 36.49
CA GLY A 186 5.53 -5.50 35.19
C GLY A 186 4.11 -5.61 34.64
N GLN A 187 3.49 -6.79 34.75
CA GLN A 187 2.11 -7.01 34.33
C GLN A 187 1.10 -6.26 35.20
N VAL A 188 1.23 -6.30 36.53
CA VAL A 188 0.36 -5.53 37.44
C VAL A 188 0.42 -4.04 37.12
N LEU A 189 1.63 -3.50 36.89
CA LEU A 189 1.80 -2.10 36.54
C LEU A 189 1.25 -1.76 35.15
N PHE A 190 1.33 -2.68 34.18
CA PHE A 190 0.69 -2.53 32.88
C PHE A 190 -0.84 -2.43 33.02
N ASP A 191 -1.46 -3.33 33.78
CA ASP A 191 -2.91 -3.36 34.00
C ASP A 191 -3.41 -2.18 34.85
N GLN A 192 -2.51 -1.52 35.59
CA GLN A 192 -2.75 -0.24 36.26
C GLN A 192 -2.52 0.99 35.35
N GLY A 193 -2.03 0.81 34.12
CA GLY A 193 -1.69 1.91 33.20
C GLY A 193 -0.36 2.62 33.50
N ARG A 194 0.49 2.06 34.37
CA ARG A 194 1.83 2.59 34.70
C ARG A 194 2.87 2.09 33.69
N LEU A 195 2.72 2.56 32.46
CA LEU A 195 3.42 2.05 31.28
C LEU A 195 4.95 2.23 31.34
N GLU A 196 5.46 3.36 31.84
CA GLU A 196 6.90 3.58 32.02
C GLU A 196 7.54 2.58 32.98
N ASP A 197 6.90 2.36 34.12
CA ASP A 197 7.40 1.42 35.13
C ASP A 197 7.35 -0.01 34.60
N SER A 198 6.28 -0.36 33.89
CA SER A 198 6.14 -1.66 33.22
C SER A 198 7.23 -1.88 32.16
N ALA A 199 7.51 -0.88 31.31
CA ALA A 199 8.55 -0.95 30.29
C ALA A 199 9.94 -1.13 30.90
N ALA A 200 10.24 -0.42 31.99
CA ALA A 200 11.49 -0.55 32.72
C ALA A 200 11.66 -1.96 33.33
N LEU A 201 10.59 -2.53 33.91
CA LEU A 201 10.61 -3.90 34.44
C LEU A 201 10.71 -4.96 33.35
N ALA A 202 10.08 -4.76 32.19
CA ALA A 202 10.23 -5.64 31.04
C ALA A 202 11.69 -5.65 30.54
N LEU A 203 12.32 -4.48 30.45
CA LEU A 203 13.73 -4.37 30.08
C LEU A 203 14.67 -5.02 31.12
N GLU A 204 14.37 -4.84 32.41
CA GLU A 204 15.08 -5.52 33.50
C GLU A 204 14.95 -7.04 33.38
N ALA A 205 13.72 -7.53 33.18
CA ALA A 205 13.43 -8.95 33.01
C ALA A 205 14.16 -9.54 31.79
N ALA A 206 14.23 -8.81 30.68
CA ALA A 206 14.96 -9.24 29.50
C ALA A 206 16.46 -9.43 29.79
N ARG A 207 17.08 -8.48 30.51
CA ARG A 207 18.50 -8.58 30.92
C ARG A 207 18.74 -9.73 31.88
N MET A 208 17.84 -9.92 32.86
CA MET A 208 17.91 -11.04 33.79
C MET A 208 17.79 -12.39 33.09
N ALA A 209 16.93 -12.50 32.06
CA ALA A 209 16.78 -13.71 31.26
C ALA A 209 18.02 -13.97 30.39
N ARG A 210 18.62 -12.93 29.81
CA ARG A 210 19.91 -13.01 29.11
C ARG A 210 21.01 -13.57 30.02
N ASP A 211 21.14 -13.01 31.22
CA ASP A 211 22.15 -13.44 32.21
C ASP A 211 21.95 -14.90 32.65
N GLN A 212 20.73 -15.43 32.51
CA GLN A 212 20.35 -16.81 32.81
C GLN A 212 20.39 -17.75 31.58
N GLY A 213 20.72 -17.25 30.38
CA GLY A 213 20.72 -18.05 29.16
C GLY A 213 19.33 -18.51 28.72
N GLU A 214 18.30 -17.69 28.96
CA GLU A 214 16.89 -17.94 28.63
C GLU A 214 16.47 -17.14 27.37
N PRO A 215 16.84 -17.57 26.14
CA PRO A 215 16.72 -16.76 24.92
C PRO A 215 15.27 -16.39 24.58
N LEU A 216 14.33 -17.35 24.70
CA LEU A 216 12.91 -17.11 24.43
C LEU A 216 12.35 -16.03 25.36
N ARG A 217 12.76 -16.05 26.63
CA ARG A 217 12.29 -15.12 27.65
C ARG A 217 12.97 -13.77 27.56
N GLU A 218 14.27 -13.73 27.26
CA GLU A 218 14.98 -12.50 26.89
C GLU A 218 14.22 -11.79 25.76
N CYS A 219 13.95 -12.52 24.68
CA CYS A 219 13.25 -11.99 23.51
C CYS A 219 11.83 -11.53 23.82
N ALA A 220 11.02 -12.36 24.48
CA ALA A 220 9.64 -12.01 24.85
C ALA A 220 9.55 -10.72 25.67
N ARG A 221 10.50 -10.51 26.59
CA ARG A 221 10.55 -9.32 27.44
C ARG A 221 11.16 -8.12 26.74
N ALA A 222 12.15 -8.31 25.86
CA ALA A 222 12.67 -7.27 24.99
C ALA A 222 11.57 -6.72 24.07
N TRP A 223 10.76 -7.60 23.44
CA TRP A 223 9.63 -7.18 22.63
C TRP A 223 8.56 -6.45 23.44
N SER A 224 8.24 -6.94 24.64
CA SER A 224 7.30 -6.26 25.54
C SER A 224 7.79 -4.84 25.88
N ALA A 225 9.06 -4.69 26.24
CA ALA A 225 9.66 -3.38 26.52
C ALA A 225 9.65 -2.49 25.28
N SER A 226 10.01 -3.03 24.11
CA SER A 226 9.98 -2.28 22.85
C SER A 226 8.57 -1.82 22.47
N TYR A 227 7.57 -2.70 22.58
CA TYR A 227 6.18 -2.37 22.34
C TYR A 227 5.72 -1.23 23.26
N LEU A 228 5.99 -1.33 24.55
CA LEU A 228 5.63 -0.28 25.52
C LEU A 228 6.34 1.04 25.21
N TYR A 229 7.64 1.02 24.93
CA TYR A 229 8.38 2.22 24.55
C TYR A 229 7.84 2.82 23.24
N GLY A 230 7.59 2.02 22.21
CA GLY A 230 7.16 2.49 20.90
C GLY A 230 5.71 2.94 20.89
N GLU A 231 4.79 1.99 21.05
CA GLU A 231 3.35 2.16 20.84
C GLU A 231 2.70 2.97 21.96
N ALA A 232 2.98 2.55 23.19
CA ALA A 232 2.30 3.10 24.36
C ALA A 232 2.87 4.49 24.73
N LEU A 233 4.20 4.64 24.64
CA LEU A 233 4.94 5.83 25.08
C LEU A 233 5.48 6.73 23.95
N GLY A 234 5.44 6.29 22.69
CA GLY A 234 5.92 7.08 21.54
C GLY A 234 7.45 7.24 21.45
N ARG A 235 8.23 6.45 22.18
CA ARG A 235 9.71 6.46 22.27
C ARG A 235 10.32 5.43 21.31
N TYR A 236 10.01 5.53 20.02
CA TYR A 236 10.41 4.56 19.01
C TYR A 236 11.93 4.39 18.82
N ALA A 237 12.72 5.45 19.07
CA ALA A 237 14.19 5.34 19.04
C ALA A 237 14.70 4.39 20.14
N GLU A 238 14.04 4.40 21.31
CA GLU A 238 14.37 3.48 22.40
C GLU A 238 13.82 2.09 22.15
N ALA A 239 12.61 1.99 21.60
CA ALA A 239 12.06 0.71 21.14
C ALA A 239 13.01 0.01 20.16
N ARG A 240 13.49 0.74 19.14
CA ARG A 240 14.49 0.24 18.19
C ARG A 240 15.79 -0.19 18.88
N ARG A 241 16.31 0.62 19.79
CA ARG A 241 17.53 0.29 20.55
C ARG A 241 17.36 -0.98 21.38
N VAL A 242 16.18 -1.20 21.98
CA VAL A 242 15.89 -2.45 22.71
C VAL A 242 16.00 -3.66 21.79
N PHE A 243 15.45 -3.59 20.57
CA PHE A 243 15.62 -4.66 19.57
C PHE A 243 17.06 -4.84 19.07
N GLU A 244 17.81 -3.76 18.89
CA GLU A 244 19.19 -3.83 18.40
C GLU A 244 20.16 -4.36 19.48
N GLU A 245 19.86 -4.13 20.76
CA GLU A 245 20.73 -4.53 21.89
C GLU A 245 20.37 -5.90 22.48
N LEU A 246 19.11 -6.33 22.38
CA LEU A 246 18.55 -7.54 23.01
C LEU A 246 17.84 -8.41 21.99
N CYS A 247 17.83 -9.74 22.20
CA CYS A 247 17.24 -10.72 21.28
C CYS A 247 18.00 -10.95 19.95
N ASP A 248 19.31 -11.27 20.02
CA ASP A 248 20.13 -11.59 18.83
C ASP A 248 20.14 -13.11 18.49
N TYR A 249 18.99 -13.77 18.60
CA TYR A 249 18.86 -15.23 18.39
C TYR A 249 18.24 -15.60 17.03
N GLU A 250 18.30 -14.69 16.03
CA GLU A 250 17.69 -14.91 14.72
C GLU A 250 18.08 -16.27 14.11
N ALA A 251 17.08 -16.96 13.54
CA ALA A 251 17.18 -18.25 12.86
C ALA A 251 17.33 -19.53 13.70
N SER A 252 17.41 -19.46 15.04
CA SER A 252 17.57 -20.66 15.89
C SER A 252 16.26 -21.19 16.48
N VAL A 253 15.31 -20.31 16.80
CA VAL A 253 14.01 -20.67 17.41
C VAL A 253 12.85 -20.12 16.55
N PRO A 254 11.99 -20.99 16.03
CA PRO A 254 10.78 -20.69 15.28
C PRO A 254 9.84 -19.63 15.82
N ASP A 255 9.40 -19.81 17.06
CA ASP A 255 8.48 -18.90 17.74
C ASP A 255 9.14 -17.53 17.93
N VAL A 256 10.45 -17.53 18.20
CA VAL A 256 11.25 -16.30 18.28
C VAL A 256 11.31 -15.62 16.92
N THR A 257 11.48 -16.38 15.84
CA THR A 257 11.52 -15.83 14.49
C THR A 257 10.17 -15.22 14.10
N MET A 258 9.06 -15.87 14.44
CA MET A 258 7.70 -15.36 14.22
C MET A 258 7.47 -14.06 14.99
N LEU A 259 7.69 -14.09 16.30
CA LEU A 259 7.44 -12.94 17.17
C LEU A 259 8.38 -11.78 16.84
N ASN A 260 9.65 -12.06 16.52
CA ASN A 260 10.57 -11.04 16.04
C ASN A 260 10.05 -10.39 14.76
N GLY A 261 9.64 -11.18 13.76
CA GLY A 261 9.04 -10.67 12.53
C GLY A 261 7.81 -9.80 12.79
N TYR A 262 6.94 -10.21 13.71
CA TYR A 262 5.75 -9.45 14.10
C TYR A 262 6.11 -8.10 14.73
N TYR A 263 6.91 -8.08 15.81
CA TYR A 263 7.18 -6.85 16.54
C TYR A 263 8.15 -5.91 15.80
N VAL A 264 9.15 -6.43 15.09
CA VAL A 264 9.99 -5.63 14.18
C VAL A 264 9.13 -5.04 13.07
N GLY A 265 8.21 -5.84 12.54
CA GLY A 265 7.23 -5.39 11.55
C GLY A 265 6.34 -4.25 12.04
N LEU A 266 5.82 -4.33 13.27
CA LEU A 266 5.10 -3.23 13.91
C LEU A 266 5.98 -1.98 14.01
N LEU A 267 7.18 -2.09 14.57
CA LEU A 267 8.09 -0.95 14.69
C LEU A 267 8.37 -0.30 13.32
N GLN A 268 8.60 -1.11 12.28
CA GLN A 268 8.78 -0.64 10.91
C GLN A 268 7.52 0.06 10.38
N LEU A 269 6.33 -0.46 10.65
CA LEU A 269 5.05 0.16 10.30
C LEU A 269 4.95 1.57 10.91
N HIS A 270 5.22 1.73 12.21
CA HIS A 270 5.18 3.03 12.88
C HIS A 270 6.23 4.02 12.38
N LEU A 271 7.40 3.52 12.00
CA LEU A 271 8.46 4.32 11.37
C LEU A 271 8.15 4.68 9.90
N GLY A 272 7.02 4.23 9.34
CA GLY A 272 6.64 4.45 7.95
C GLY A 272 7.44 3.62 6.95
N GLN A 273 8.13 2.56 7.40
CA GLN A 273 8.93 1.64 6.60
C GLN A 273 8.04 0.50 6.07
N LEU A 274 7.00 0.84 5.31
CA LEU A 274 5.89 -0.09 5.00
C LEU A 274 6.33 -1.34 4.24
N ALA A 275 7.29 -1.22 3.32
CA ALA A 275 7.81 -2.38 2.59
C ALA A 275 8.58 -3.35 3.49
N GLN A 276 9.41 -2.82 4.41
CA GLN A 276 10.09 -3.65 5.40
C GLN A 276 9.07 -4.28 6.36
N ALA A 277 8.12 -3.47 6.85
CA ALA A 277 7.05 -3.91 7.74
C ALA A 277 6.27 -5.08 7.11
N ARG A 278 5.88 -4.95 5.85
CA ARG A 278 5.16 -5.99 5.11
C ARG A 278 5.93 -7.31 5.13
N ARG A 279 7.19 -7.31 4.71
CA ARG A 279 8.02 -8.53 4.66
C ARG A 279 8.17 -9.18 6.03
N SER A 280 8.42 -8.38 7.06
CA SER A 280 8.58 -8.88 8.44
C SER A 280 7.29 -9.53 8.96
N ILE A 281 6.13 -8.89 8.70
CA ILE A 281 4.82 -9.36 9.15
C ILE A 281 4.32 -10.55 8.30
N GLU A 282 4.53 -10.55 6.98
CA GLU A 282 4.21 -11.68 6.09
C GLU A 282 4.97 -12.93 6.52
N ARG A 283 6.26 -12.81 6.83
CA ARG A 283 7.06 -13.93 7.36
C ARG A 283 6.51 -14.41 8.71
N ALA A 284 6.11 -13.51 9.60
CA ALA A 284 5.49 -13.89 10.87
C ALA A 284 4.16 -14.63 10.64
N LEU A 285 3.35 -14.18 9.69
CA LEU A 285 2.05 -14.78 9.36
C LEU A 285 2.23 -16.18 8.77
N GLU A 286 3.18 -16.34 7.84
CA GLU A 286 3.54 -17.63 7.26
C GLU A 286 3.95 -18.63 8.34
N ILE A 287 4.82 -18.21 9.27
CA ILE A 287 5.24 -19.05 10.39
C ILE A 287 4.05 -19.37 11.30
N ALA A 288 3.21 -18.39 11.65
CA ALA A 288 2.03 -18.62 12.50
C ALA A 288 1.06 -19.64 11.87
N ARG A 289 0.88 -19.60 10.55
CA ARG A 289 0.08 -20.59 9.79
C ARG A 289 0.72 -21.97 9.81
N ARG A 290 2.02 -22.07 9.55
CA ARG A 290 2.76 -23.35 9.65
C ARG A 290 2.66 -23.96 11.04
N LEU A 291 2.69 -23.12 12.08
CA LEU A 291 2.52 -23.51 13.48
C LEU A 291 1.06 -23.80 13.87
N ARG A 292 0.09 -23.55 12.99
CA ARG A 292 -1.35 -23.59 13.27
C ARG A 292 -1.75 -22.75 14.50
N TRP A 293 -1.04 -21.66 14.73
CA TRP A 293 -1.34 -20.73 15.81
C TRP A 293 -2.40 -19.73 15.38
N SER A 294 -3.66 -20.16 15.34
CA SER A 294 -4.82 -19.35 14.95
C SER A 294 -4.87 -17.99 15.68
N ALA A 295 -4.52 -17.96 16.97
CA ALA A 295 -4.44 -16.74 17.74
C ALA A 295 -3.38 -15.77 17.20
N TRP A 296 -2.18 -16.24 16.87
CA TRP A 296 -1.11 -15.42 16.30
C TRP A 296 -1.32 -15.12 14.82
N GLU A 297 -1.91 -16.02 14.05
CA GLU A 297 -2.34 -15.76 12.66
C GLU A 297 -3.26 -14.53 12.64
N ARG A 298 -4.31 -14.55 13.47
CA ARG A 298 -5.24 -13.42 13.62
C ARG A 298 -4.56 -12.16 14.12
N THR A 299 -3.73 -12.25 15.16
CA THR A 299 -2.99 -11.08 15.69
C THR A 299 -2.09 -10.45 14.63
N THR A 300 -1.45 -11.27 13.79
CA THR A 300 -0.54 -10.82 12.72
C THR A 300 -1.27 -10.25 11.52
N ILE A 301 -2.48 -10.73 11.23
CA ILE A 301 -3.33 -10.22 10.15
C ILE A 301 -3.63 -8.72 10.30
N ASN A 302 -3.96 -8.25 11.50
CA ASN A 302 -4.37 -6.85 11.71
C ASN A 302 -3.31 -5.83 11.27
N PRO A 303 -2.04 -5.90 11.71
CA PRO A 303 -1.02 -4.99 11.23
C PRO A 303 -0.65 -5.22 9.75
N LEU A 304 -0.76 -6.45 9.22
CA LEU A 304 -0.58 -6.68 7.79
C LEU A 304 -1.65 -5.96 6.96
N ALA A 305 -2.91 -6.04 7.38
CA ALA A 305 -4.02 -5.33 6.76
C ALA A 305 -3.81 -3.80 6.84
N ARG A 306 -3.29 -3.27 7.97
CA ARG A 306 -2.88 -1.85 8.08
C ARG A 306 -1.78 -1.48 7.08
N VAL A 307 -0.78 -2.34 6.91
CA VAL A 307 0.31 -2.12 5.93
C VAL A 307 -0.26 -2.10 4.52
N LEU A 308 -1.05 -3.10 4.14
CA LEU A 308 -1.69 -3.20 2.83
C LEU A 308 -2.63 -2.02 2.56
N ALA A 309 -3.44 -1.62 3.54
CA ALA A 309 -4.30 -0.43 3.46
C ALA A 309 -3.50 0.87 3.27
N SER A 310 -2.36 0.99 3.96
CA SER A 310 -1.46 2.15 3.85
C SER A 310 -0.74 2.18 2.50
N GLN A 311 -0.60 1.01 1.88
CA GLN A 311 -0.22 0.80 0.49
C GLN A 311 -1.47 0.71 -0.41
N GLY A 312 -2.63 1.31 -0.12
CA GLY A 312 -3.80 1.32 -1.02
C GLY A 312 -4.38 -0.02 -1.50
N ARG A 313 -3.89 -1.16 -0.99
CA ARG A 313 -4.34 -2.52 -1.34
C ARG A 313 -5.57 -2.89 -0.52
N PHE A 314 -6.66 -2.13 -0.70
CA PHE A 314 -7.88 -2.22 0.13
C PHE A 314 -8.54 -3.59 0.09
N ARG A 315 -8.71 -4.18 -1.10
CA ARG A 315 -9.29 -5.52 -1.26
C ARG A 315 -8.51 -6.58 -0.49
N TRP A 316 -7.18 -6.60 -0.61
CA TRP A 316 -6.33 -7.57 0.09
C TRP A 316 -6.40 -7.40 1.61
N ALA A 317 -6.41 -6.15 2.09
CA ALA A 317 -6.60 -5.86 3.49
C ALA A 317 -7.97 -6.36 4.00
N ASP A 318 -9.05 -6.15 3.27
CA ASP A 318 -10.39 -6.62 3.67
C ASP A 318 -10.50 -8.15 3.66
N GLN A 319 -9.87 -8.83 2.70
CA GLN A 319 -9.81 -10.29 2.67
C GLN A 319 -9.07 -10.85 3.90
N LEU A 320 -7.92 -10.27 4.25
CA LEU A 320 -7.21 -10.66 5.46
C LEU A 320 -8.05 -10.41 6.71
N LEU A 321 -8.71 -9.25 6.82
CA LEU A 321 -9.57 -8.93 7.97
C LEU A 321 -10.78 -9.86 8.07
N SER A 322 -11.36 -10.27 6.93
CA SER A 322 -12.41 -11.29 6.89
C SER A 322 -11.90 -12.62 7.43
N ARG A 323 -10.68 -13.03 7.07
CA ARG A 323 -10.03 -14.21 7.65
C ARG A 323 -9.78 -14.07 9.16
N ALA A 324 -9.36 -12.90 9.64
CA ALA A 324 -9.20 -12.67 11.09
C ALA A 324 -10.52 -12.81 11.86
N GLU A 325 -11.65 -12.41 11.24
CA GLU A 325 -12.99 -12.55 11.80
C GLU A 325 -13.39 -14.05 11.90
N GLU A 326 -13.08 -14.86 10.89
CA GLU A 326 -13.29 -16.32 10.92
C GLU A 326 -12.47 -17.03 12.00
N LEU A 327 -11.28 -16.50 12.31
CA LEU A 327 -10.37 -17.05 13.33
C LEU A 327 -10.76 -16.64 14.76
N VAL A 328 -11.86 -15.91 14.97
CA VAL A 328 -12.33 -15.55 16.31
C VAL A 328 -12.91 -16.81 17.00
N PRO A 329 -12.31 -17.27 18.12
CA PRO A 329 -12.74 -18.48 18.80
C PRO A 329 -14.14 -18.33 19.40
N ALA A 330 -14.81 -19.48 19.59
CA ALA A 330 -16.14 -19.52 20.18
C ALA A 330 -16.15 -18.95 21.62
N PRO A 331 -17.27 -18.32 22.05
CA PRO A 331 -17.39 -17.58 23.31
C PRO A 331 -16.94 -18.29 24.60
N ASP A 332 -17.02 -19.61 24.64
CA ASP A 332 -17.00 -20.37 25.89
C ASP A 332 -15.59 -20.79 26.36
N SER A 333 -14.53 -20.43 25.62
CA SER A 333 -13.19 -21.03 25.79
C SER A 333 -12.11 -20.11 26.39
N ILE A 334 -12.38 -18.81 26.59
CA ILE A 334 -11.35 -17.79 26.83
C ILE A 334 -11.84 -16.68 27.80
N ASN A 335 -10.95 -16.09 28.60
CA ASN A 335 -11.21 -14.88 29.42
C ASN A 335 -11.80 -13.73 28.57
N LEU A 336 -12.75 -12.98 29.15
CA LEU A 336 -13.46 -11.84 28.54
C LEU A 336 -12.57 -10.84 27.78
N LEU A 337 -11.42 -10.44 28.33
CA LEU A 337 -10.49 -9.51 27.66
C LEU A 337 -9.96 -10.09 26.34
N ARG A 338 -9.53 -11.35 26.36
CA ARG A 338 -9.00 -12.06 25.18
C ARG A 338 -10.10 -12.42 24.17
N ARG A 339 -11.37 -12.37 24.56
CA ARG A 339 -12.53 -12.49 23.67
C ARG A 339 -12.88 -11.15 23.01
N CYS A 340 -12.89 -10.09 23.78
CA CYS A 340 -13.21 -8.73 23.33
C CYS A 340 -12.27 -8.27 22.22
N GLU A 341 -10.97 -8.25 22.53
CA GLU A 341 -9.96 -7.54 21.75
C GLU A 341 -9.88 -7.98 20.28
N PRO A 342 -9.90 -9.27 19.92
CA PRO A 342 -9.68 -9.64 18.53
C PRO A 342 -10.83 -9.27 17.59
N LEU A 343 -12.09 -9.48 18.01
CA LEU A 343 -13.26 -9.18 17.18
C LEU A 343 -13.42 -7.66 17.02
N THR A 344 -13.31 -6.92 18.13
CA THR A 344 -13.47 -5.47 18.11
C THR A 344 -12.33 -4.78 17.36
N ASN A 345 -11.08 -5.27 17.48
CA ASN A 345 -9.98 -4.75 16.69
C ASN A 345 -10.14 -5.03 15.19
N THR A 346 -10.59 -6.23 14.83
CA THR A 346 -10.84 -6.56 13.41
C THR A 346 -11.91 -5.64 12.81
N LEU A 347 -13.04 -5.44 13.51
CA LEU A 347 -14.09 -4.51 13.07
C LEU A 347 -13.61 -3.06 13.02
N ARG A 348 -12.82 -2.61 14.01
CA ARG A 348 -12.19 -1.28 13.99
C ARG A 348 -11.32 -1.12 12.75
N GLN A 349 -10.47 -2.10 12.45
CA GLN A 349 -9.58 -2.07 11.29
C GLN A 349 -10.36 -2.05 9.96
N ARG A 350 -11.45 -2.82 9.83
CA ARG A 350 -12.33 -2.75 8.65
C ARG A 350 -12.98 -1.38 8.50
N GLY A 351 -13.40 -0.78 9.61
CA GLY A 351 -13.93 0.59 9.62
C GLY A 351 -12.91 1.64 9.20
N GLU A 352 -11.68 1.55 9.70
CA GLU A 352 -10.55 2.41 9.30
C GLU A 352 -10.15 2.21 7.83
N LEU A 353 -10.17 0.96 7.36
CA LEU A 353 -9.93 0.59 5.97
C LEU A 353 -10.96 1.25 5.04
N ALA A 354 -12.25 1.02 5.31
CA ALA A 354 -13.35 1.59 4.54
C ALA A 354 -13.35 3.12 4.59
N LEU A 355 -12.94 3.74 5.70
CA LEU A 355 -12.77 5.20 5.78
C LEU A 355 -11.67 5.67 4.82
N ARG A 356 -10.50 5.02 4.84
CA ARG A 356 -9.38 5.38 3.95
C ARG A 356 -9.76 5.23 2.49
N GLU A 357 -10.37 4.11 2.13
CA GLU A 357 -10.86 3.85 0.78
C GLU A 357 -11.90 4.91 0.35
N ALA A 358 -12.90 5.18 1.18
CA ALA A 358 -13.92 6.17 0.88
C ALA A 358 -13.34 7.58 0.68
N ARG A 359 -12.32 7.98 1.46
CA ARG A 359 -11.62 9.26 1.26
C ARG A 359 -10.86 9.32 -0.06
N LEU A 360 -10.20 8.24 -0.44
CA LEU A 360 -9.42 8.18 -1.69
C LEU A 360 -10.34 8.17 -2.92
N LEU A 361 -11.43 7.40 -2.85
CA LEU A 361 -12.37 7.23 -3.96
C LEU A 361 -13.50 8.28 -3.97
N GLY A 362 -13.56 9.17 -2.98
CA GLY A 362 -14.65 10.14 -2.84
C GLY A 362 -16.03 9.51 -2.60
N ARG A 363 -16.08 8.32 -1.99
CA ARG A 363 -17.32 7.58 -1.70
C ARG A 363 -17.92 8.01 -0.35
N PRO A 364 -19.24 7.80 -0.13
CA PRO A 364 -19.85 8.00 1.17
C PRO A 364 -19.22 7.12 2.27
N PHE A 365 -19.15 7.62 3.50
CA PHE A 365 -18.53 6.91 4.63
C PHE A 365 -19.43 5.86 5.32
N LEU A 366 -20.44 5.33 4.61
CA LEU A 366 -21.47 4.46 5.21
C LEU A 366 -20.89 3.17 5.77
N LEU A 367 -20.09 2.46 4.98
CA LEU A 367 -19.47 1.19 5.38
C LEU A 367 -18.48 1.38 6.55
N ALA A 368 -17.68 2.45 6.49
CA ALA A 368 -16.77 2.82 7.57
C ALA A 368 -17.51 3.02 8.90
N ARG A 369 -18.60 3.78 8.86
CA ARG A 369 -19.44 4.04 10.03
C ARG A 369 -20.08 2.77 10.56
N GLU A 370 -20.59 1.90 9.70
CA GLU A 370 -21.20 0.63 10.11
C GLU A 370 -20.24 -0.23 10.93
N HIS A 371 -19.03 -0.49 10.40
CA HIS A 371 -18.03 -1.30 11.08
C HIS A 371 -17.58 -0.68 12.41
N LEU A 372 -17.38 0.65 12.45
CA LEU A 372 -16.96 1.35 13.67
C LEU A 372 -18.05 1.37 14.74
N GLU A 373 -19.32 1.58 14.38
CA GLU A 373 -20.41 1.52 15.36
C GLU A 373 -20.63 0.09 15.89
N ARG A 374 -20.44 -0.93 15.05
CA ARG A 374 -20.44 -2.34 15.50
C ARG A 374 -19.29 -2.61 16.48
N ALA A 375 -18.07 -2.14 16.17
CA ALA A 375 -16.93 -2.25 17.07
C ALA A 375 -17.19 -1.53 18.41
N ARG A 376 -17.74 -0.31 18.35
CA ARG A 376 -18.11 0.49 19.51
C ARG A 376 -19.14 -0.19 20.40
N ALA A 377 -20.19 -0.77 19.81
CA ALA A 377 -21.23 -1.48 20.54
C ALA A 377 -20.65 -2.67 21.34
N LEU A 378 -19.74 -3.42 20.74
CA LEU A 378 -19.06 -4.54 21.41
C LEU A 378 -18.15 -4.05 22.54
N TYR A 379 -17.38 -2.98 22.35
CA TYR A 379 -16.54 -2.40 23.42
C TYR A 379 -17.34 -1.91 24.63
N LEU A 380 -18.59 -1.50 24.43
CA LEU A 380 -19.48 -1.04 25.49
C LEU A 380 -20.23 -2.20 26.18
N ASP A 381 -20.30 -3.38 25.57
CA ASP A 381 -20.96 -4.55 26.13
C ASP A 381 -20.07 -5.21 27.20
N ARG A 382 -20.40 -5.02 28.48
CA ARG A 382 -19.65 -5.59 29.61
C ARG A 382 -19.71 -7.11 29.70
N THR A 383 -20.64 -7.75 28.99
CA THR A 383 -20.67 -9.22 28.87
C THR A 383 -19.65 -9.75 27.86
N VAL A 384 -19.10 -8.86 27.02
CA VAL A 384 -18.09 -9.14 26.00
C VAL A 384 -16.73 -8.56 26.39
N CYS A 385 -16.70 -7.32 26.88
CA CYS A 385 -15.51 -6.52 27.14
C CYS A 385 -15.44 -6.00 28.59
N PRO A 386 -14.43 -6.39 29.39
CA PRO A 386 -14.30 -5.95 30.79
C PRO A 386 -13.86 -4.47 30.88
N GLU A 387 -13.89 -3.89 32.09
CA GLU A 387 -13.35 -2.55 32.32
C GLU A 387 -11.82 -2.59 32.39
N HIS A 388 -11.19 -2.41 31.23
CA HIS A 388 -9.74 -2.48 31.12
C HIS A 388 -9.16 -1.20 30.48
N PRO A 389 -7.99 -0.69 30.92
CA PRO A 389 -7.36 0.48 30.29
C PRO A 389 -7.16 0.33 28.77
N VAL A 390 -6.70 -0.83 28.31
CA VAL A 390 -6.54 -1.13 26.86
C VAL A 390 -7.88 -1.10 26.10
N VAL A 391 -8.95 -1.60 26.72
CA VAL A 391 -10.31 -1.56 26.14
C VAL A 391 -10.80 -0.11 26.07
N ALA A 392 -10.54 0.69 27.11
CA ALA A 392 -10.89 2.10 27.14
C ALA A 392 -10.14 2.91 26.07
N ASP A 393 -8.84 2.66 25.89
CA ASP A 393 -8.04 3.29 24.83
C ASP A 393 -8.55 2.88 23.43
N SER A 394 -8.83 1.60 23.22
CA SER A 394 -9.34 1.09 21.93
C SER A 394 -10.74 1.63 21.60
N LEU A 395 -11.62 1.73 22.60
CA LEU A 395 -12.91 2.39 22.47
C LEU A 395 -12.73 3.87 22.12
N ALA A 396 -11.79 4.57 22.76
CA ALA A 396 -11.48 5.94 22.43
C ALA A 396 -10.96 6.09 20.99
N ALA A 397 -10.11 5.18 20.51
CA ALA A 397 -9.66 5.15 19.11
C ALA A 397 -10.83 5.04 18.12
N VAL A 398 -11.82 4.18 18.41
CA VAL A 398 -13.07 4.08 17.64
C VAL A 398 -13.87 5.38 17.69
N ASP A 399 -14.05 5.96 18.89
CA ASP A 399 -14.80 7.21 19.05
C ASP A 399 -14.12 8.42 18.41
N ILE A 400 -12.78 8.48 18.38
CA ILE A 400 -12.00 9.48 17.62
C ILE A 400 -12.31 9.37 16.13
N THR A 401 -12.34 8.14 15.60
CA THR A 401 -12.60 7.91 14.17
C THR A 401 -14.05 8.22 13.81
N LEU A 402 -15.01 7.82 14.64
CA LEU A 402 -16.43 8.18 14.48
C LEU A 402 -16.67 9.69 14.59
N ALA A 403 -16.02 10.37 15.54
CA ALA A 403 -16.11 11.82 15.67
C ALA A 403 -15.53 12.55 14.45
N ARG A 404 -14.46 12.01 13.85
CA ARG A 404 -13.92 12.54 12.59
C ARG A 404 -14.89 12.33 11.42
N LEU A 405 -15.54 11.17 11.34
CA LEU A 405 -16.63 10.94 10.37
C LEU A 405 -17.78 11.93 10.59
N ASP A 406 -18.14 12.24 11.83
CA ASP A 406 -19.15 13.24 12.15
C ASP A 406 -18.73 14.66 11.70
N LEU A 407 -17.44 15.01 11.77
CA LEU A 407 -16.94 16.27 11.17
C LEU A 407 -17.08 16.27 9.65
N TYR A 408 -16.72 15.18 8.97
CA TYR A 408 -16.85 15.07 7.52
C TYR A 408 -18.31 15.15 7.05
N ASP A 409 -19.25 14.61 7.85
CA ASP A 409 -20.68 14.71 7.60
C ASP A 409 -21.28 16.09 7.96
N GLY A 410 -20.46 17.06 8.39
CA GLY A 410 -20.91 18.39 8.80
C GLY A 410 -21.69 18.41 10.12
N ARG A 411 -21.43 17.45 11.03
CA ARG A 411 -22.05 17.31 12.36
C ARG A 411 -21.06 17.59 13.50
N PRO A 412 -20.53 18.82 13.65
CA PRO A 412 -19.49 19.14 14.64
C PRO A 412 -19.95 19.01 16.09
N LEU A 413 -21.26 19.12 16.36
CA LEU A 413 -21.78 18.92 17.72
C LEU A 413 -21.74 17.45 18.13
N ASP A 414 -22.00 16.53 17.20
CA ASP A 414 -21.95 15.09 17.46
C ASP A 414 -20.50 14.65 17.66
N ALA A 415 -19.60 15.13 16.80
CA ALA A 415 -18.16 14.98 16.95
C ALA A 415 -17.67 15.46 18.32
N LYS A 416 -18.12 16.66 18.75
CA LYS A 416 -17.79 17.20 20.07
C LYS A 416 -18.26 16.29 21.20
N ARG A 417 -19.51 15.80 21.17
CA ARG A 417 -20.02 14.94 22.24
C ARG A 417 -19.19 13.68 22.40
N ARG A 418 -18.73 13.08 21.30
CA ARG A 418 -17.82 11.94 21.32
C ARG A 418 -16.46 12.30 21.90
N VAL A 419 -15.85 13.39 21.43
CA VAL A 419 -14.54 13.85 21.91
C VAL A 419 -14.57 14.19 23.41
N ASP A 420 -15.64 14.83 23.89
CA ASP A 420 -15.80 15.20 25.31
C ASP A 420 -15.99 13.97 26.23
N ALA A 421 -16.45 12.84 25.68
CA ALA A 421 -16.60 11.58 26.42
C ALA A 421 -15.27 10.82 26.59
N ILE A 422 -14.21 11.22 25.88
CA ILE A 422 -12.91 10.59 25.94
C ILE A 422 -12.11 11.14 27.13
N HIS A 423 -11.62 10.24 27.97
CA HIS A 423 -10.75 10.57 29.10
C HIS A 423 -9.27 10.56 28.65
N PRO A 424 -8.60 11.72 28.53
CA PRO A 424 -7.26 11.79 27.95
C PRO A 424 -6.17 11.08 28.75
N ASP A 425 -6.36 10.95 30.07
CA ASP A 425 -5.40 10.27 30.96
C ASP A 425 -5.38 8.75 30.77
N ARG A 426 -6.34 8.21 30.00
CA ARG A 426 -6.41 6.79 29.64
C ARG A 426 -5.87 6.50 28.24
N LEU A 427 -5.44 7.52 27.50
CA LEU A 427 -4.99 7.36 26.13
C LEU A 427 -3.51 6.99 26.06
N THR A 428 -3.20 5.98 25.25
CA THR A 428 -1.84 5.72 24.78
C THR A 428 -1.40 6.83 23.82
N MET A 429 -0.09 6.96 23.56
CA MET A 429 0.38 7.94 22.57
C MET A 429 -0.17 7.68 21.16
N GLU A 430 -0.41 6.41 20.79
CA GLU A 430 -1.04 6.02 19.52
C GLU A 430 -2.43 6.68 19.36
N SER A 431 -3.25 6.69 20.41
CA SER A 431 -4.60 7.29 20.40
C SER A 431 -4.60 8.79 20.72
N LYS A 432 -3.66 9.25 21.57
CA LYS A 432 -3.60 10.62 22.06
C LYS A 432 -3.25 11.62 20.96
N VAL A 433 -2.33 11.29 20.05
CA VAL A 433 -1.98 12.18 18.92
C VAL A 433 -3.19 12.39 17.98
N PRO A 434 -3.85 11.34 17.45
CA PRO A 434 -5.09 11.49 16.68
C PRO A 434 -6.20 12.25 17.41
N TRP A 435 -6.34 12.04 18.72
CA TRP A 435 -7.29 12.78 19.55
C TRP A 435 -6.96 14.29 19.59
N ARG A 436 -5.70 14.67 19.84
CA ARG A 436 -5.26 16.08 19.81
C ARG A 436 -5.50 16.72 18.46
N LEU A 437 -5.13 16.03 17.37
CA LEU A 437 -5.38 16.51 16.00
C LEU A 437 -6.88 16.74 15.77
N LEU A 438 -7.73 15.83 16.24
CA LEU A 438 -9.19 15.98 16.16
C LEU A 438 -9.73 17.15 17.01
N GLN A 439 -9.16 17.41 18.19
CA GLN A 439 -9.53 18.58 19.00
C GLN A 439 -9.22 19.89 18.26
N ILE A 440 -8.08 19.97 17.59
CA ILE A 440 -7.69 21.12 16.79
C ILE A 440 -8.67 21.30 15.61
N GLU A 441 -8.98 20.22 14.88
CA GLU A 441 -9.97 20.23 13.79
C GLU A 441 -11.33 20.75 14.27
N LEU A 442 -11.86 20.16 15.33
CA LEU A 442 -13.14 20.54 15.91
C LEU A 442 -13.16 22.01 16.37
N ALA A 443 -12.06 22.48 16.96
CA ALA A 443 -11.95 23.87 17.37
C ALA A 443 -11.93 24.83 16.17
N LEU A 444 -11.21 24.48 15.09
CA LEU A 444 -11.18 25.27 13.85
C LEU A 444 -12.54 25.31 13.16
N GLU A 445 -13.25 24.18 13.04
CA GLU A 445 -14.60 24.13 12.46
C GLU A 445 -15.62 24.97 13.24
N ARG A 446 -15.40 25.17 14.55
CA ARG A 446 -16.24 25.99 15.41
C ARG A 446 -15.76 27.45 15.51
N GLY A 447 -14.69 27.83 14.80
CA GLY A 447 -14.07 29.15 14.90
C GLY A 447 -13.42 29.46 16.26
N ALA A 448 -13.11 28.44 17.07
CA ALA A 448 -12.51 28.56 18.39
C ALA A 448 -10.96 28.58 18.30
N THR A 449 -10.41 29.58 17.63
CA THR A 449 -8.98 29.70 17.29
C THR A 449 -8.03 29.61 18.49
N GLU A 450 -8.39 30.17 19.65
CA GLU A 450 -7.57 30.07 20.88
C GLU A 450 -7.51 28.64 21.42
N GLN A 451 -8.62 27.90 21.38
CA GLN A 451 -8.67 26.50 21.79
C GLN A 451 -7.84 25.62 20.85
N ALA A 452 -7.91 25.89 19.54
CA ALA A 452 -7.09 25.22 18.53
C ALA A 452 -5.59 25.47 18.79
N ARG A 453 -5.18 26.72 19.06
CA ARG A 453 -3.79 27.05 19.41
C ARG A 453 -3.32 26.34 20.68
N GLY A 454 -4.13 26.36 21.75
CA GLY A 454 -3.78 25.68 22.99
C GLY A 454 -3.63 24.16 22.80
N SER A 455 -4.48 23.55 21.98
CA SER A 455 -4.40 22.12 21.66
C SER A 455 -3.17 21.78 20.80
N LEU A 456 -2.80 22.66 19.87
CA LEU A 456 -1.59 22.55 19.05
C LEU A 456 -0.32 22.64 19.92
N GLN A 457 -0.26 23.61 20.83
CA GLN A 457 0.86 23.78 21.76
C GLN A 457 0.98 22.58 22.72
N ALA A 458 -0.15 22.04 23.18
CA ALA A 458 -0.16 20.84 24.00
C ALA A 458 0.38 19.63 23.21
N LEU A 459 -0.04 19.47 21.95
CA LEU A 459 0.51 18.44 21.07
C LEU A 459 2.02 18.64 20.86
N GLU A 460 2.48 19.86 20.59
CA GLU A 460 3.91 20.17 20.44
C GLU A 460 4.73 19.83 21.68
N ALA A 461 4.21 20.14 22.87
CA ALA A 461 4.85 19.79 24.14
C ALA A 461 4.89 18.27 24.36
N GLU A 462 3.82 17.57 23.99
CA GLU A 462 3.74 16.10 24.05
C GLU A 462 4.69 15.43 23.02
N LEU A 463 4.96 16.08 21.89
CA LEU A 463 5.86 15.56 20.84
C LEU A 463 7.35 15.94 21.03
N HIS A 464 7.69 16.86 21.94
CA HIS A 464 9.05 17.36 22.12
C HIS A 464 9.98 16.27 22.72
N GLY A 465 10.85 15.68 21.90
CA GLY A 465 12.00 14.86 22.35
C GLY A 465 12.21 13.52 21.62
N ALA A 466 11.16 12.85 21.14
CA ALA A 466 11.30 11.51 20.52
C ALA A 466 10.35 11.23 19.33
N LEU A 467 9.18 11.88 19.25
CA LEU A 467 8.23 11.68 18.15
C LEU A 467 8.55 12.47 16.87
N ALA A 468 9.40 13.51 16.95
CA ALA A 468 9.74 14.32 15.78
C ALA A 468 10.36 13.49 14.64
N ASP A 469 11.07 12.40 14.96
CA ASP A 469 11.64 11.48 13.99
C ASP A 469 10.75 10.27 13.68
N ALA A 470 9.85 9.91 14.58
CA ALA A 470 9.14 8.63 14.56
C ALA A 470 7.62 8.69 14.34
N ALA A 471 6.99 9.86 14.43
CA ALA A 471 5.58 9.98 14.06
C ALA A 471 5.38 9.61 12.60
N GLU A 472 4.34 8.84 12.27
CA GLU A 472 4.03 8.48 10.88
C GLU A 472 4.01 9.76 10.01
N PRO A 473 4.58 9.75 8.79
CA PRO A 473 4.60 10.92 7.90
C PRO A 473 3.22 11.56 7.70
N GLU A 474 2.15 10.76 7.78
CA GLU A 474 0.77 11.23 7.71
C GLU A 474 0.38 12.13 8.89
N GLN A 475 0.70 11.74 10.12
CA GLN A 475 0.40 12.53 11.30
C GLN A 475 1.18 13.84 11.31
N ARG A 476 2.46 13.81 10.90
CA ARG A 476 3.29 15.02 10.75
C ARG A 476 2.75 15.97 9.68
N TRP A 477 2.38 15.43 8.51
CA TRP A 477 1.74 16.22 7.47
C TRP A 477 0.43 16.85 7.96
N ARG A 478 -0.42 16.08 8.65
CA ARG A 478 -1.71 16.54 9.15
C ARG A 478 -1.54 17.61 10.22
N TRP A 479 -0.57 17.48 11.10
CA TRP A 479 -0.20 18.53 12.05
C TRP A 479 0.12 19.84 11.31
N PHE A 480 1.06 19.83 10.36
CA PHE A 480 1.41 21.05 9.62
C PHE A 480 0.23 21.62 8.81
N LEU A 481 -0.67 20.76 8.31
CA LEU A 481 -1.91 21.17 7.67
C LEU A 481 -2.83 21.93 8.65
N LEU A 482 -2.99 21.42 9.87
CA LEU A 482 -3.82 22.07 10.91
C LEU A 482 -3.20 23.36 11.44
N GLU A 483 -1.88 23.39 11.57
CA GLU A 483 -1.14 24.61 11.89
C GLU A 483 -1.37 25.67 10.79
N ALA A 484 -1.33 25.28 9.51
CA ALA A 484 -1.65 26.19 8.41
C ALA A 484 -3.09 26.74 8.49
N ARG A 485 -4.07 25.87 8.76
CA ARG A 485 -5.47 26.28 8.96
C ARG A 485 -5.64 27.20 10.17
N LEU A 486 -4.88 26.97 11.23
CA LEU A 486 -4.87 27.82 12.42
C LEU A 486 -4.33 29.23 12.10
N HIS A 487 -3.20 29.33 11.39
CA HIS A 487 -2.68 30.62 10.93
C HIS A 487 -3.68 31.33 10.00
N GLN A 488 -4.32 30.58 9.08
CA GLN A 488 -5.39 31.13 8.23
C GLN A 488 -6.54 31.72 9.06
N ALA A 489 -7.02 31.00 10.07
CA ALA A 489 -8.09 31.48 10.96
C ALA A 489 -7.70 32.71 11.79
N GLN A 490 -6.39 32.98 11.94
CA GLN A 490 -5.85 34.17 12.60
C GLN A 490 -5.59 35.34 11.63
N GLY A 491 -5.80 35.13 10.33
CA GLY A 491 -5.44 36.11 9.29
C GLY A 491 -3.95 36.15 8.95
N ASP A 492 -3.14 35.23 9.48
CA ASP A 492 -1.71 35.12 9.17
C ASP A 492 -1.48 34.24 7.94
N LEU A 493 -1.71 34.79 6.75
CA LEU A 493 -1.56 34.05 5.49
C LEU A 493 -0.11 33.60 5.25
N THR A 494 0.89 34.39 5.68
CA THR A 494 2.31 34.06 5.52
C THR A 494 2.68 32.84 6.36
N GLY A 495 2.27 32.80 7.63
CA GLY A 495 2.46 31.63 8.49
C GLY A 495 1.72 30.42 7.95
N ALA A 496 0.50 30.59 7.42
CA ALA A 496 -0.27 29.51 6.83
C ALA A 496 0.44 28.86 5.63
N ILE A 497 0.96 29.68 4.71
CA ILE A 497 1.72 29.21 3.54
C ILE A 497 3.02 28.51 3.98
N ALA A 498 3.74 29.06 4.96
CA ALA A 498 4.97 28.47 5.47
C ALA A 498 4.74 27.09 6.12
N SER A 499 3.65 26.93 6.87
CA SER A 499 3.27 25.64 7.46
C SER A 499 2.88 24.61 6.39
N LEU A 500 2.19 25.01 5.32
CA LEU A 500 1.95 24.11 4.19
C LEU A 500 3.21 23.69 3.44
N ALA A 501 4.18 24.58 3.30
CA ALA A 501 5.47 24.22 2.72
C ALA A 501 6.17 23.14 3.56
N ARG A 502 6.09 23.22 4.90
CA ARG A 502 6.56 22.15 5.80
C ARG A 502 5.77 20.85 5.62
N ALA A 503 4.44 20.92 5.50
CA ALA A 503 3.60 19.76 5.23
C ALA A 503 4.03 19.05 3.93
N GLN A 504 4.26 19.81 2.87
CA GLN A 504 4.70 19.28 1.58
C GLN A 504 6.10 18.65 1.67
N ALA A 505 7.03 19.26 2.40
CA ALA A 505 8.37 18.71 2.62
C ALA A 505 8.36 17.39 3.42
N VAL A 506 7.34 17.14 4.25
CA VAL A 506 7.15 15.83 4.89
C VAL A 506 6.77 14.78 3.84
N LEU A 507 5.84 15.10 2.93
CA LEU A 507 5.42 14.19 1.86
C LEU A 507 6.52 13.88 0.86
N GLU A 508 7.34 14.87 0.52
CA GLU A 508 8.48 14.70 -0.40
C GLU A 508 9.56 13.81 0.20
N ARG A 509 9.96 14.05 1.46
CA ARG A 509 10.89 13.17 2.18
C ARG A 509 10.33 11.76 2.36
N ALA A 510 9.02 11.65 2.62
CA ALA A 510 8.37 10.36 2.65
C ALA A 510 8.50 9.67 1.29
N ALA A 511 8.17 10.35 0.19
CA ALA A 511 8.27 9.80 -1.17
C ALA A 511 9.70 9.35 -1.53
N GLU A 512 10.73 10.05 -1.08
CA GLU A 512 12.14 9.62 -1.24
C GLU A 512 12.44 8.32 -0.48
N ALA A 513 11.85 8.15 0.71
CA ALA A 513 12.01 6.95 1.54
C ALA A 513 11.13 5.77 1.06
N THR A 514 10.00 6.05 0.42
CA THR A 514 8.95 5.07 0.12
C THR A 514 8.75 4.89 -1.39
N ARG A 515 9.30 3.79 -1.92
CA ARG A 515 9.44 3.51 -3.36
C ARG A 515 8.30 2.68 -3.98
N SER A 516 7.24 2.37 -3.23
CA SER A 516 6.07 1.64 -3.77
C SER A 516 5.11 2.57 -4.52
N THR A 517 4.55 2.09 -5.64
CA THR A 517 3.43 2.72 -6.39
C THR A 517 2.19 2.85 -5.51
N VAL A 518 2.02 1.87 -4.63
CA VAL A 518 1.07 1.77 -3.53
C VAL A 518 0.86 3.07 -2.73
N GLU A 519 2.00 3.52 -2.23
CA GLU A 519 2.13 4.70 -1.39
C GLU A 519 1.99 5.99 -2.20
N ALA A 520 2.12 5.94 -3.53
CA ALA A 520 1.98 7.10 -4.40
C ALA A 520 0.54 7.61 -4.41
N ASP A 521 -0.47 6.74 -4.38
CA ASP A 521 -1.87 7.18 -4.37
C ASP A 521 -2.25 7.83 -3.04
N ARG A 522 -1.91 7.21 -1.90
CA ARG A 522 -2.14 7.83 -0.58
C ARG A 522 -1.45 9.19 -0.48
N ARG A 523 -0.17 9.26 -0.87
CA ARG A 523 0.56 10.54 -0.91
C ARG A 523 -0.09 11.52 -1.89
N GLY A 524 -0.57 11.06 -3.05
CA GLY A 524 -1.27 11.85 -4.03
C GLY A 524 -2.52 12.53 -3.45
N ALA A 525 -3.29 11.83 -2.61
CA ALA A 525 -4.47 12.42 -1.97
C ALA A 525 -4.08 13.48 -0.94
N MET A 526 -3.07 13.21 -0.11
CA MET A 526 -2.54 14.18 0.84
C MET A 526 -1.93 15.41 0.15
N GLN A 527 -1.19 15.20 -0.94
CA GLN A 527 -0.64 16.27 -1.78
C GLN A 527 -1.75 17.09 -2.42
N ARG A 528 -2.83 16.44 -2.88
CA ARG A 528 -4.01 17.11 -3.43
C ARG A 528 -4.64 18.01 -2.37
N GLU A 529 -4.96 17.48 -1.19
CA GLU A 529 -5.55 18.25 -0.08
C GLU A 529 -4.66 19.44 0.33
N GLY A 530 -3.36 19.22 0.50
CA GLY A 530 -2.40 20.28 0.84
C GLY A 530 -2.27 21.34 -0.27
N SER A 531 -2.26 20.94 -1.54
CA SER A 531 -2.18 21.86 -2.68
C SER A 531 -3.44 22.69 -2.85
N GLN A 532 -4.62 22.09 -2.60
CA GLN A 532 -5.90 22.81 -2.64
C GLN A 532 -5.92 23.94 -1.61
N LEU A 533 -5.51 23.65 -0.38
CA LEU A 533 -5.38 24.67 0.66
C LEU A 533 -4.33 25.73 0.30
N LEU A 534 -3.17 25.31 -0.25
CA LEU A 534 -2.12 26.23 -0.65
C LEU A 534 -2.58 27.21 -1.72
N VAL A 535 -3.20 26.71 -2.79
CA VAL A 535 -3.74 27.54 -3.87
C VAL A 535 -4.73 28.56 -3.31
N ARG A 536 -5.65 28.13 -2.44
CA ARG A 536 -6.61 29.03 -1.81
C ARG A 536 -5.95 30.13 -0.99
N LEU A 537 -4.97 29.78 -0.14
CA LEU A 537 -4.25 30.77 0.68
C LEU A 537 -3.45 31.76 -0.16
N LEU A 538 -2.85 31.31 -1.26
CA LEU A 538 -2.12 32.19 -2.19
C LEU A 538 -3.06 33.17 -2.89
N LEU A 539 -4.26 32.73 -3.28
CA LEU A 539 -5.30 33.61 -3.83
C LEU A 539 -5.80 34.61 -2.79
N GLU A 540 -6.05 34.19 -1.54
CA GLU A 540 -6.42 35.08 -0.44
C GLU A 540 -5.32 36.12 -0.15
N ALA A 541 -4.04 35.78 -0.37
CA ALA A 541 -2.90 36.67 -0.24
C ALA A 541 -2.65 37.55 -1.48
N GLY A 542 -3.49 37.46 -2.53
CA GLY A 542 -3.32 38.20 -3.79
C GLY A 542 -2.15 37.72 -4.66
N GLN A 543 -1.60 36.54 -4.39
CA GLN A 543 -0.45 35.97 -5.08
C GLN A 543 -0.89 35.06 -6.24
N LEU A 544 -1.41 35.68 -7.31
CA LEU A 544 -2.00 34.94 -8.45
C LEU A 544 -1.00 34.03 -9.17
N GLU A 545 0.23 34.50 -9.45
CA GLU A 545 1.25 33.70 -10.14
C GLU A 545 1.71 32.50 -9.29
N PRO A 546 2.06 32.65 -8.00
CA PRO A 546 2.29 31.51 -7.12
C PRO A 546 1.10 30.55 -7.02
N ALA A 547 -0.14 31.05 -7.00
CA ALA A 547 -1.33 30.21 -6.94
C ALA A 547 -1.48 29.35 -8.22
N LEU A 548 -1.35 29.97 -9.39
CA LEU A 548 -1.32 29.25 -10.67
C LEU A 548 -0.20 28.20 -10.68
N CYS A 549 0.98 28.59 -10.19
CA CYS A 549 2.12 27.69 -10.10
C CYS A 549 1.83 26.45 -9.25
N ALA A 550 1.28 26.65 -8.05
CA ALA A 550 0.92 25.58 -7.13
C ALA A 550 -0.16 24.66 -7.73
N ALA A 551 -1.16 25.24 -8.43
CA ALA A 551 -2.20 24.48 -9.11
C ALA A 551 -1.63 23.58 -10.23
N ARG A 552 -0.72 24.13 -11.04
CA ARG A 552 -0.02 23.37 -12.11
C ARG A 552 0.87 22.26 -11.55
N ILE A 553 1.68 22.55 -10.53
CA ILE A 553 2.53 21.54 -9.87
C ILE A 553 1.68 20.43 -9.23
N SER A 554 0.57 20.78 -8.60
CA SER A 554 -0.38 19.80 -8.01
C SER A 554 -0.87 18.80 -9.06
N ARG A 555 -1.26 19.29 -10.24
CA ARG A 555 -1.68 18.44 -11.37
C ARG A 555 -0.56 17.50 -11.81
N ILE A 556 0.64 18.03 -12.01
CA ILE A 556 1.79 17.25 -12.51
C ILE A 556 2.20 16.17 -11.52
N ARG A 557 2.17 16.46 -10.21
CA ARG A 557 2.45 15.47 -9.18
C ARG A 557 1.48 14.28 -9.23
N GLY A 558 0.25 14.51 -9.67
CA GLY A 558 -0.65 13.41 -10.04
C GLY A 558 -0.11 12.62 -11.24
N LEU A 559 0.15 13.31 -12.35
CA LEU A 559 0.47 12.67 -13.64
C LEU A 559 1.82 11.93 -13.66
N VAL A 560 2.82 12.43 -12.94
CA VAL A 560 4.18 11.87 -12.91
C VAL A 560 4.24 10.73 -11.89
N GLY A 561 3.72 9.57 -12.28
CA GLY A 561 3.76 8.36 -11.45
C GLY A 561 5.16 7.75 -11.33
N MET A 562 6.01 7.83 -12.35
CA MET A 562 7.36 7.24 -12.36
C MET A 562 8.24 7.95 -13.40
N GLU A 563 9.35 8.56 -13.01
CA GLU A 563 10.44 8.86 -13.97
C GLU A 563 11.31 7.60 -14.09
N SER A 564 11.31 6.96 -15.26
CA SER A 564 12.08 5.73 -15.47
C SER A 564 13.45 6.00 -16.09
N GLY A 565 14.51 5.89 -15.28
CA GLY A 565 15.89 5.84 -15.76
C GLY A 565 16.22 4.53 -16.51
N PRO A 566 17.36 4.44 -17.23
CA PRO A 566 17.77 3.23 -17.97
C PRO A 566 17.79 1.95 -17.12
N THR A 567 18.24 2.05 -15.87
CA THR A 567 18.26 0.93 -14.91
C THR A 567 16.86 0.51 -14.50
N THR A 568 15.94 1.47 -14.31
CA THR A 568 14.52 1.23 -14.04
C THR A 568 13.88 0.33 -15.09
N ARG A 569 14.26 0.51 -16.36
CA ARG A 569 13.67 -0.20 -17.50
C ARG A 569 14.00 -1.68 -17.55
N ALA A 570 15.26 -2.03 -17.31
CA ALA A 570 15.68 -3.42 -17.30
C ALA A 570 14.96 -4.21 -16.18
N SER A 571 14.84 -3.65 -14.98
CA SER A 571 14.21 -4.36 -13.87
C SER A 571 12.69 -4.42 -14.00
N VAL A 572 12.00 -3.40 -14.55
CA VAL A 572 10.55 -3.51 -14.82
C VAL A 572 10.27 -4.60 -15.85
N ALA A 573 11.06 -4.66 -16.93
CA ALA A 573 10.92 -5.72 -17.93
C ALA A 573 11.19 -7.11 -17.34
N GLU A 574 12.20 -7.23 -16.47
CA GLU A 574 12.49 -8.45 -15.71
C GLU A 574 11.35 -8.85 -14.78
N ALA A 575 10.82 -7.90 -14.00
CA ALA A 575 9.74 -8.12 -13.06
C ALA A 575 8.47 -8.60 -13.76
N ARG A 576 8.17 -8.03 -14.93
CA ARG A 576 7.09 -8.50 -15.80
C ARG A 576 7.34 -9.89 -16.37
N ARG A 577 8.58 -10.19 -16.77
CA ARG A 577 8.94 -11.54 -17.24
C ARG A 577 8.72 -12.56 -16.13
N LEU A 578 9.14 -12.25 -14.91
CA LEU A 578 8.94 -13.09 -13.73
C LEU A 578 7.46 -13.27 -13.38
N ARG A 579 6.68 -12.18 -13.36
CA ARG A 579 5.21 -12.25 -13.17
C ARG A 579 4.56 -13.15 -14.20
N ARG A 580 4.87 -12.96 -15.48
CA ARG A 580 4.33 -13.81 -16.56
C ARG A 580 4.75 -15.27 -16.42
N ALA A 581 6.01 -15.54 -16.09
CA ALA A 581 6.50 -16.89 -15.88
C ALA A 581 5.77 -17.57 -14.71
N ARG A 582 5.50 -16.86 -13.62
CA ARG A 582 4.76 -17.38 -12.46
C ARG A 582 3.27 -17.58 -12.74
N LEU A 583 2.64 -16.65 -13.46
CA LEU A 583 1.22 -16.78 -13.84
C LEU A 583 0.99 -17.77 -14.99
N HIS A 584 2.03 -18.16 -15.72
CA HIS A 584 1.91 -19.06 -16.87
C HIS A 584 1.28 -20.40 -16.50
N ASP A 585 1.59 -20.93 -15.31
CA ASP A 585 1.05 -22.22 -14.84
C ASP A 585 -0.42 -22.10 -14.44
N TYR A 586 -0.88 -20.88 -14.15
CA TYR A 586 -2.26 -20.56 -13.79
C TYR A 586 -3.10 -20.07 -14.97
N ARG A 587 -2.54 -20.03 -16.20
CA ARG A 587 -3.22 -19.46 -17.38
C ARG A 587 -4.55 -20.12 -17.78
N TRP A 588 -4.79 -21.32 -17.28
CA TRP A 588 -6.00 -22.10 -17.57
C TRP A 588 -7.00 -22.10 -16.40
N TYR A 589 -6.62 -21.53 -15.25
CA TYR A 589 -7.47 -21.40 -14.08
C TYR A 589 -8.22 -20.07 -14.12
N ASP A 590 -9.39 -20.03 -13.48
CA ASP A 590 -10.04 -18.76 -13.19
C ASP A 590 -9.08 -17.91 -12.32
N PRO A 591 -8.84 -16.61 -12.62
CA PRO A 591 -8.06 -15.74 -11.75
C PRO A 591 -8.51 -15.73 -10.28
N HIS A 592 -9.79 -16.04 -10.02
CA HIS A 592 -10.33 -16.21 -8.66
C HIS A 592 -9.83 -17.49 -7.96
N ASP A 593 -9.37 -18.47 -8.72
CA ASP A 593 -8.83 -19.75 -8.22
C ASP A 593 -7.32 -19.67 -7.96
N VAL A 594 -6.65 -18.56 -8.33
CA VAL A 594 -5.23 -18.37 -8.01
C VAL A 594 -5.10 -18.16 -6.50
N PRO A 595 -4.33 -19.00 -5.78
CA PRO A 595 -4.17 -18.84 -4.35
C PRO A 595 -3.66 -17.44 -3.96
N THR A 596 -4.28 -16.83 -2.94
CA THR A 596 -3.97 -15.47 -2.46
C THR A 596 -2.50 -15.28 -2.12
N ASP A 597 -1.87 -16.31 -1.55
CA ASP A 597 -0.43 -16.35 -1.27
C ASP A 597 0.43 -16.29 -2.53
N VAL A 598 0.05 -16.98 -3.61
CA VAL A 598 0.74 -16.89 -4.91
C VAL A 598 0.64 -15.48 -5.49
N LEU A 599 -0.54 -14.87 -5.45
CA LEU A 599 -0.73 -13.48 -5.92
C LEU A 599 0.08 -12.49 -5.05
N MET A 600 0.07 -12.65 -3.73
CA MET A 600 0.90 -11.84 -2.84
C MET A 600 2.39 -12.02 -3.12
N GLU A 601 2.86 -13.23 -3.39
CA GLU A 601 4.26 -13.50 -3.69
C GLU A 601 4.70 -12.83 -5.00
N ILE A 602 3.84 -12.87 -6.02
CA ILE A 602 4.06 -12.20 -7.31
C ILE A 602 4.14 -10.68 -7.14
N GLU A 603 3.18 -10.10 -6.42
CA GLU A 603 3.17 -8.65 -6.13
C GLU A 603 4.35 -8.25 -5.23
N THR A 604 4.76 -9.09 -4.28
CA THR A 604 5.97 -8.84 -3.47
C THR A 604 7.25 -8.89 -4.29
N GLY A 605 7.38 -9.86 -5.20
CA GLY A 605 8.51 -9.90 -6.13
C GLY A 605 8.56 -8.67 -7.05
N LEU A 606 7.40 -8.19 -7.51
CA LEU A 606 7.29 -6.96 -8.27
C LEU A 606 7.69 -5.74 -7.43
N ASP A 607 7.15 -5.60 -6.22
CA ASP A 607 7.46 -4.50 -5.31
C ASP A 607 8.93 -4.45 -4.93
N ASP A 608 9.58 -5.60 -4.69
CA ASP A 608 11.01 -5.65 -4.39
C ASP A 608 11.85 -5.19 -5.59
N LEU A 609 11.46 -5.61 -6.80
CA LEU A 609 12.10 -5.16 -8.04
C LEU A 609 11.88 -3.66 -8.29
N MET A 610 10.69 -3.13 -7.99
CA MET A 610 10.36 -1.70 -8.08
C MET A 610 11.09 -0.88 -7.02
N THR A 611 11.18 -1.38 -5.79
CA THR A 611 11.90 -0.75 -4.67
C THR A 611 13.40 -0.68 -4.93
N ALA A 612 13.97 -1.65 -5.65
CA ALA A 612 15.39 -1.63 -6.03
C ALA A 612 15.74 -0.55 -7.06
N LEU A 613 14.74 0.10 -7.70
CA LEU A 613 14.99 1.07 -8.75
C LEU A 613 15.37 2.44 -8.17
N PRO A 614 16.40 3.11 -8.73
CA PRO A 614 16.70 4.49 -8.38
C PRO A 614 15.58 5.39 -8.93
N MET A 615 14.58 5.65 -8.11
CA MET A 615 13.61 6.72 -8.35
C MET A 615 14.13 7.98 -7.67
N SER A 616 14.49 8.98 -8.45
CA SER A 616 14.72 10.32 -7.94
C SER A 616 13.75 11.22 -8.69
N PRO A 617 12.49 11.35 -8.23
CA PRO A 617 11.59 12.31 -8.84
C PRO A 617 12.25 13.67 -8.71
N ARG A 618 12.71 14.23 -9.83
CA ARG A 618 13.23 15.59 -9.81
C ARG A 618 12.07 16.49 -9.39
N ALA A 619 12.21 17.20 -8.28
CA ALA A 619 11.20 18.16 -7.85
C ALA A 619 10.90 19.15 -9.00
N VAL A 620 9.69 19.04 -9.56
CA VAL A 620 9.24 19.90 -10.65
C VAL A 620 8.99 21.29 -10.10
N ARG A 621 9.66 22.30 -10.65
CA ARG A 621 9.47 23.70 -10.28
C ARG A 621 8.69 24.41 -11.37
N CYS A 622 8.09 25.55 -11.03
CA CYS A 622 7.34 26.37 -11.97
C CYS A 622 8.04 26.65 -13.29
N LYS A 623 9.33 26.97 -13.22
CA LYS A 623 10.16 27.32 -14.39
C LYS A 623 10.47 26.13 -15.29
N ASP A 624 10.26 24.91 -14.79
CA ASP A 624 10.44 23.70 -15.56
C ASP A 624 9.15 23.39 -16.38
N LEU A 625 8.05 24.13 -16.16
CA LEU A 625 6.76 23.95 -16.84
C LEU A 625 6.68 24.73 -18.16
N PRO A 626 5.99 24.22 -19.19
CA PRO A 626 5.92 24.87 -20.48
C PRO A 626 5.10 26.19 -20.42
N PRO A 627 5.63 27.35 -20.87
CA PRO A 627 4.83 28.55 -21.03
C PRO A 627 3.82 28.39 -22.18
N PRO A 628 2.75 29.20 -22.26
CA PRO A 628 1.91 29.25 -23.46
C PRO A 628 2.71 29.71 -24.67
N ARG A 629 2.34 29.23 -25.85
CA ARG A 629 2.89 29.70 -27.12
C ARG A 629 2.34 31.09 -27.50
N PRO A 630 2.99 31.83 -28.41
CA PRO A 630 2.43 33.07 -28.93
C PRO A 630 1.02 32.87 -29.50
N GLY A 631 0.04 33.64 -29.00
CA GLY A 631 -1.37 33.53 -29.39
C GLY A 631 -2.09 32.30 -28.83
N GLU A 632 -1.50 31.59 -27.86
CA GLU A 632 -2.12 30.49 -27.13
C GLU A 632 -2.58 30.97 -25.75
N MET A 633 -3.83 30.65 -25.41
CA MET A 633 -4.35 30.75 -24.06
C MET A 633 -4.36 29.35 -23.42
N SER A 634 -3.96 29.25 -22.18
CA SER A 634 -4.10 28.04 -21.37
C SER A 634 -5.22 28.20 -20.34
N LEU A 635 -6.00 27.15 -20.12
CA LEU A 635 -7.09 27.09 -19.14
C LEU A 635 -6.95 25.84 -18.25
N LEU A 636 -6.91 26.05 -16.93
CA LEU A 636 -6.82 25.00 -15.91
C LEU A 636 -8.01 25.12 -14.95
N PRO A 637 -9.02 24.25 -15.07
CA PRO A 637 -9.99 24.05 -14.00
C PRO A 637 -9.33 23.41 -12.78
N PHE A 638 -9.52 23.98 -11.61
CA PHE A 638 -8.93 23.53 -10.35
C PHE A 638 -9.94 23.64 -9.22
N HIS A 639 -10.13 22.56 -8.46
CA HIS A 639 -10.99 22.57 -7.28
C HIS A 639 -10.17 22.93 -6.04
N ASP A 640 -10.51 24.00 -5.33
CA ASP A 640 -9.76 24.48 -4.14
C ASP A 640 -10.22 23.83 -2.81
N GLY A 641 -11.01 22.77 -2.91
CA GLY A 641 -11.66 22.09 -1.79
C GLY A 641 -13.03 22.67 -1.40
N LYS A 642 -13.39 23.85 -1.91
CA LYS A 642 -14.71 24.48 -1.68
C LYS A 642 -15.49 24.71 -2.96
N ARG A 643 -14.80 25.09 -4.03
CA ARG A 643 -15.40 25.43 -5.32
C ARG A 643 -14.42 25.16 -6.46
N TRP A 644 -14.95 25.16 -7.67
CA TRP A 644 -14.13 25.15 -8.88
C TRP A 644 -13.68 26.57 -9.21
N LEU A 645 -12.42 26.68 -9.60
CA LEU A 645 -11.76 27.87 -10.12
C LEU A 645 -11.23 27.56 -11.50
N GLY A 646 -11.21 28.54 -12.40
CA GLY A 646 -10.56 28.45 -13.69
C GLY A 646 -9.38 29.41 -13.69
N PHE A 647 -8.19 28.86 -13.87
CA PHE A 647 -6.99 29.65 -14.11
C PHE A 647 -6.78 29.80 -15.61
N ALA A 648 -6.71 31.02 -16.10
CA ALA A 648 -6.43 31.35 -17.48
C ALA A 648 -5.15 32.17 -17.60
N TRP A 649 -4.27 31.83 -18.54
CA TRP A 649 -3.06 32.61 -18.82
C TRP A 649 -2.62 32.48 -20.27
N ALA A 650 -1.98 33.52 -20.79
CA ALA A 650 -1.44 33.56 -22.15
C ALA A 650 0.09 33.77 -22.12
N ASP A 651 0.71 33.92 -23.28
CA ASP A 651 2.14 34.24 -23.41
C ASP A 651 2.50 35.66 -22.92
N HIS A 652 1.48 36.52 -22.77
CA HIS A 652 1.59 37.86 -22.25
C HIS A 652 0.44 38.17 -21.29
N GLY A 653 0.67 39.16 -20.42
CA GLY A 653 -0.29 39.58 -19.39
C GLY A 653 -0.27 38.69 -18.13
N PRO A 654 -0.87 39.17 -17.03
CA PRO A 654 -0.99 38.40 -15.80
C PRO A 654 -2.02 37.27 -15.95
N PRO A 655 -1.91 36.20 -15.16
CA PRO A 655 -2.94 35.16 -15.11
C PRO A 655 -4.26 35.71 -14.53
N VAL A 656 -5.38 35.20 -15.03
CA VAL A 656 -6.74 35.50 -14.57
C VAL A 656 -7.29 34.28 -13.85
N VAL A 657 -8.00 34.50 -12.74
CA VAL A 657 -8.61 33.44 -11.93
C VAL A 657 -10.06 33.79 -11.68
N GLU A 658 -10.98 32.95 -12.15
CA GLU A 658 -12.42 33.16 -11.99
C GLU A 658 -13.08 31.91 -11.39
N PRO A 659 -14.14 32.07 -10.58
CA PRO A 659 -14.92 30.92 -10.12
C PRO A 659 -15.63 30.25 -11.31
N LEU A 660 -15.65 28.92 -11.32
CA LEU A 660 -16.40 28.13 -12.29
C LEU A 660 -17.64 27.53 -11.63
N SER A 661 -18.74 27.47 -12.38
CA SER A 661 -19.94 26.75 -11.97
C SER A 661 -19.94 25.37 -12.64
N PRO A 662 -19.46 24.31 -11.97
CA PRO A 662 -19.41 22.96 -12.54
C PRO A 662 -20.81 22.35 -12.70
N SER A 663 -21.83 22.93 -12.05
CA SER A 663 -23.20 22.42 -11.97
C SER A 663 -23.95 22.40 -13.32
N VAL A 664 -23.24 22.59 -14.44
CA VAL A 664 -23.78 22.46 -15.80
C VAL A 664 -23.32 21.14 -16.45
N ALA A 665 -22.74 20.21 -15.70
CA ALA A 665 -22.28 18.90 -16.19
C ALA A 665 -23.37 18.07 -16.92
N GLU A 666 -24.65 18.40 -16.76
CA GLU A 666 -25.77 17.74 -17.47
C GLU A 666 -26.47 18.63 -18.52
N GLY A 667 -25.90 19.78 -18.87
CA GLY A 667 -26.52 20.74 -19.79
C GLY A 667 -26.12 20.58 -21.26
N ASP A 668 -26.89 21.21 -22.15
CA ASP A 668 -26.53 21.49 -23.56
C ASP A 668 -25.10 22.08 -23.64
N PRO A 669 -24.25 21.64 -24.59
CA PRO A 669 -22.90 22.20 -24.79
C PRO A 669 -22.82 23.73 -24.82
N SER A 670 -23.88 24.43 -25.26
CA SER A 670 -23.93 25.90 -25.23
C SER A 670 -23.92 26.46 -23.82
N ALA A 671 -24.77 25.92 -22.93
CA ALA A 671 -24.85 26.35 -21.54
C ALA A 671 -23.56 26.01 -20.77
N ARG A 672 -22.95 24.84 -21.07
CA ARG A 672 -21.63 24.49 -20.51
C ARG A 672 -20.55 25.46 -20.98
N GLY A 673 -20.57 25.83 -22.26
CA GLY A 673 -19.62 26.79 -22.83
C GLY A 673 -19.73 28.16 -22.17
N GLU A 674 -20.95 28.65 -21.95
CA GLU A 674 -21.18 29.88 -21.20
C GLU A 674 -20.61 29.79 -19.78
N ALA A 675 -20.89 28.71 -19.05
CA ALA A 675 -20.41 28.55 -17.68
C ALA A 675 -18.88 28.40 -17.55
N LEU A 676 -18.22 27.76 -18.52
CA LEU A 676 -16.78 27.46 -18.47
C LEU A 676 -15.89 28.49 -19.18
N LEU A 677 -16.38 29.13 -20.24
CA LEU A 677 -15.57 29.99 -21.12
C LEU A 677 -15.89 31.48 -20.98
N ALA A 678 -17.14 31.86 -20.65
CA ALA A 678 -17.53 33.26 -20.55
C ALA A 678 -16.69 34.08 -19.54
N PRO A 679 -16.27 33.54 -18.37
CA PRO A 679 -15.40 34.28 -17.46
C PRO A 679 -14.06 34.69 -18.09
N PHE A 680 -13.63 34.01 -19.15
CA PHE A 680 -12.36 34.26 -19.83
C PHE A 680 -12.54 34.80 -21.26
N ALA A 681 -13.71 35.33 -21.57
CA ALA A 681 -14.10 35.74 -22.91
C ALA A 681 -13.10 36.69 -23.60
N ALA A 682 -12.56 37.64 -22.86
CA ALA A 682 -11.61 38.62 -23.39
C ALA A 682 -10.29 37.97 -23.84
N MET A 683 -9.68 37.14 -22.98
CA MET A 683 -8.44 36.42 -23.29
C MET A 683 -8.65 35.40 -24.42
N LEU A 684 -9.80 34.71 -24.41
CA LEU A 684 -10.15 33.73 -25.43
C LEU A 684 -10.42 34.37 -26.79
N ALA A 685 -10.95 35.59 -26.84
CA ALA A 685 -11.19 36.33 -28.08
C ALA A 685 -9.88 36.60 -28.83
N GLU A 686 -8.81 36.96 -28.10
CA GLU A 686 -7.48 37.27 -28.64
C GLU A 686 -6.67 36.01 -29.00
N ALA A 687 -6.91 34.89 -28.30
CA ALA A 687 -6.20 33.65 -28.55
C ALA A 687 -6.56 33.04 -29.92
N THR A 688 -5.60 32.45 -30.63
CA THR A 688 -5.87 31.62 -31.81
C THR A 688 -6.01 30.13 -31.44
N ARG A 689 -5.47 29.77 -30.28
CA ARG A 689 -5.43 28.43 -29.73
C ARG A 689 -5.79 28.42 -28.25
N LEU A 690 -6.55 27.42 -27.83
CA LEU A 690 -6.84 27.12 -26.43
C LEU A 690 -6.18 25.79 -26.04
N ARG A 691 -5.30 25.82 -25.04
CA ARG A 691 -4.76 24.64 -24.36
C ARG A 691 -5.53 24.41 -23.06
N VAL A 692 -6.19 23.27 -22.91
CA VAL A 692 -6.93 22.92 -21.69
C VAL A 692 -6.20 21.88 -20.85
N LEU A 693 -6.06 22.15 -19.56
CA LEU A 693 -5.47 21.25 -18.57
C LEU A 693 -6.59 20.63 -17.71
N LEU A 694 -7.44 19.80 -18.32
CA LEU A 694 -8.64 19.28 -17.65
C LEU A 694 -8.27 18.22 -16.58
N PRO A 695 -8.76 18.36 -15.33
CA PRO A 695 -8.67 17.28 -14.35
C PRO A 695 -9.62 16.13 -14.72
N SER A 696 -9.44 14.97 -14.08
CA SER A 696 -10.21 13.77 -14.38
C SER A 696 -11.72 13.94 -14.19
N SER A 697 -12.17 14.82 -13.30
CA SER A 697 -13.60 15.16 -13.14
C SER A 697 -14.23 15.95 -14.30
N PHE A 698 -13.45 16.28 -15.34
CA PHE A 698 -13.90 16.93 -16.57
C PHE A 698 -13.68 16.04 -17.80
N HIS A 699 -13.46 14.73 -17.61
CA HIS A 699 -13.16 13.80 -18.72
C HIS A 699 -14.29 13.73 -19.75
N ASP A 700 -15.53 13.86 -19.31
CA ASP A 700 -16.76 13.86 -20.13
C ASP A 700 -16.95 15.18 -20.93
N VAL A 701 -16.22 16.24 -20.56
CA VAL A 701 -16.38 17.56 -21.19
C VAL A 701 -15.61 17.63 -22.50
N SER A 702 -16.37 17.63 -23.61
CA SER A 702 -15.81 17.93 -24.94
C SER A 702 -15.64 19.45 -25.14
N VAL A 703 -14.50 19.98 -24.70
CA VAL A 703 -14.16 21.42 -24.81
C VAL A 703 -14.35 21.99 -26.22
N PRO A 704 -13.95 21.31 -27.31
CA PRO A 704 -14.16 21.85 -28.65
C PRO A 704 -15.64 22.00 -29.04
N ASP A 705 -16.53 21.24 -28.41
CA ASP A 705 -17.95 21.23 -28.71
C ASP A 705 -18.73 22.24 -27.83
N LEU A 706 -18.06 22.86 -26.85
CA LEU A 706 -18.64 23.91 -26.01
C LEU A 706 -19.06 25.12 -26.86
N GLY A 707 -20.22 25.70 -26.55
CA GLY A 707 -20.70 26.89 -27.25
C GLY A 707 -19.85 28.13 -26.95
N TRP A 708 -19.45 28.84 -28.00
CA TRP A 708 -18.70 30.07 -27.96
C TRP A 708 -19.10 30.99 -29.12
N ALA A 709 -19.53 32.22 -28.82
CA ALA A 709 -20.00 33.18 -29.82
C ALA A 709 -21.04 32.62 -30.82
N GLY A 710 -21.93 31.74 -30.33
CA GLY A 710 -23.03 31.15 -31.12
C GLY A 710 -22.64 29.93 -31.97
N ALA A 711 -21.42 29.40 -31.84
CA ALA A 711 -20.97 28.19 -32.52
C ALA A 711 -20.11 27.31 -31.59
N PRO A 712 -19.85 26.03 -31.93
CA PRO A 712 -18.85 25.23 -31.23
C PRO A 712 -17.48 25.92 -31.22
N LEU A 713 -16.79 25.92 -30.07
CA LEU A 713 -15.49 26.56 -29.87
C LEU A 713 -14.45 26.12 -30.90
N GLY A 714 -14.43 24.83 -31.23
CA GLY A 714 -13.51 24.23 -32.20
C GLY A 714 -13.62 24.81 -33.61
N ASN A 715 -14.73 25.50 -33.94
CA ASN A 715 -14.86 26.19 -35.23
C ASN A 715 -14.06 27.50 -35.28
N ALA A 716 -13.82 28.12 -34.13
CA ALA A 716 -13.15 29.42 -34.03
C ALA A 716 -11.70 29.31 -33.53
N LYS A 717 -11.39 28.29 -32.71
CA LYS A 717 -10.11 28.15 -32.01
C LYS A 717 -9.58 26.74 -32.16
N ALA A 718 -8.26 26.59 -32.32
CA ALA A 718 -7.62 25.28 -32.20
C ALA A 718 -7.63 24.86 -30.71
N VAL A 719 -8.24 23.72 -30.39
CA VAL A 719 -8.33 23.23 -29.01
C VAL A 719 -7.42 22.02 -28.83
N VAL A 720 -6.53 22.07 -27.83
CA VAL A 720 -5.60 20.99 -27.46
C VAL A 720 -5.68 20.69 -25.97
N HIS A 721 -5.41 19.45 -25.57
CA HIS A 721 -5.39 19.01 -24.18
C HIS A 721 -3.93 18.92 -23.70
N GLY A 722 -3.55 19.69 -22.68
CA GLY A 722 -2.19 19.68 -22.15
C GLY A 722 -2.03 18.75 -20.94
N LEU A 723 -0.85 18.13 -20.83
CA LEU A 723 -0.41 17.45 -19.60
C LEU A 723 0.35 18.38 -18.67
N ASP A 724 0.88 19.49 -19.19
CA ASP A 724 1.70 20.46 -18.49
C ASP A 724 3.06 19.92 -18.03
N LEU A 725 3.59 18.93 -18.75
CA LEU A 725 4.81 18.23 -18.38
C LEU A 725 6.07 18.96 -18.89
N PRO A 726 7.19 18.87 -18.16
CA PRO A 726 8.48 19.29 -18.69
C PRO A 726 8.81 18.58 -20.00
N ILE A 727 9.43 19.30 -20.94
CA ILE A 727 9.83 18.71 -22.23
C ILE A 727 10.86 17.62 -21.98
N VAL A 728 10.50 16.39 -22.33
CA VAL A 728 11.42 15.24 -22.31
C VAL A 728 12.43 15.39 -23.46
N PRO A 729 13.74 15.47 -23.18
CA PRO A 729 14.75 15.51 -24.23
C PRO A 729 14.68 14.26 -25.08
N ARG A 730 14.67 14.42 -26.40
CA ARG A 730 14.63 13.30 -27.34
C ARG A 730 16.03 12.91 -27.79
N THR A 731 16.25 11.61 -27.96
CA THR A 731 17.50 11.11 -28.54
C THR A 731 17.50 11.34 -30.07
N ALA A 732 18.52 12.02 -30.59
CA ALA A 732 18.50 12.76 -31.85
C ALA A 732 18.55 11.94 -33.17
N SER A 733 18.10 10.68 -33.20
CA SER A 733 18.02 9.89 -34.44
C SER A 733 16.58 9.47 -34.73
N GLN A 734 15.76 10.42 -35.19
CA GLN A 734 14.46 10.07 -35.75
C GLN A 734 14.61 9.66 -37.21
N ARG A 735 14.05 8.50 -37.55
CA ARG A 735 13.81 8.07 -38.92
C ARG A 735 12.55 8.78 -39.41
N ALA A 736 12.62 9.43 -40.56
CA ALA A 736 11.42 9.89 -41.27
C ALA A 736 10.68 8.63 -41.75
N ALA A 737 9.78 8.13 -40.90
CA ALA A 737 9.16 6.82 -41.02
C ALA A 737 7.82 6.83 -40.28
N ALA A 738 6.87 6.05 -40.78
CA ALA A 738 5.61 5.78 -40.12
C ALA A 738 5.52 4.30 -39.70
N LEU A 739 4.83 4.05 -38.60
CA LEU A 739 4.38 2.73 -38.18
C LEU A 739 2.87 2.69 -38.31
N VAL A 740 2.33 1.79 -39.12
CA VAL A 740 0.88 1.54 -39.19
C VAL A 740 0.65 0.14 -38.64
N PHE A 741 -0.04 0.05 -37.51
CA PHE A 741 -0.28 -1.24 -36.84
C PHE A 741 -1.78 -1.49 -36.69
N SER A 742 -2.25 -2.66 -37.11
CA SER A 742 -3.66 -3.07 -37.06
C SER A 742 -3.89 -4.35 -36.26
N ASP A 743 -4.97 -4.34 -35.47
CA ASP A 743 -5.72 -5.48 -34.91
C ASP A 743 -4.95 -6.81 -34.73
N PRO A 744 -4.40 -7.07 -33.54
CA PRO A 744 -3.67 -8.29 -33.25
C PRO A 744 -4.58 -9.52 -33.02
N GLN A 745 -5.90 -9.38 -32.90
CA GLN A 745 -6.80 -10.50 -32.58
C GLN A 745 -7.58 -11.05 -33.77
N TRP A 746 -7.46 -10.41 -34.95
CA TRP A 746 -8.17 -10.75 -36.20
C TRP A 746 -9.70 -10.65 -36.17
N SER A 747 -10.31 -10.43 -35.02
CA SER A 747 -11.77 -10.31 -34.90
C SER A 747 -12.29 -9.12 -35.72
N LEU A 748 -11.60 -7.97 -35.68
CA LEU A 748 -11.96 -6.77 -36.45
C LEU A 748 -11.88 -7.00 -37.96
N GLY A 749 -10.83 -7.69 -38.42
CA GLY A 749 -10.65 -7.99 -39.83
C GLY A 749 -11.73 -8.92 -40.39
N GLN A 750 -12.33 -9.78 -39.55
CA GLN A 750 -13.46 -10.62 -39.91
C GLN A 750 -14.78 -9.85 -39.91
N ASP A 751 -15.00 -9.00 -38.90
CA ASP A 751 -16.24 -8.23 -38.75
C ASP A 751 -16.33 -7.01 -39.69
N LEU A 752 -15.18 -6.43 -40.05
CA LEU A 752 -15.06 -5.26 -40.93
C LEU A 752 -13.93 -5.47 -41.97
N PRO A 753 -14.15 -6.29 -43.01
CA PRO A 753 -13.15 -6.58 -44.04
C PRO A 753 -12.61 -5.32 -44.74
N GLU A 754 -13.44 -4.29 -44.83
CA GLU A 754 -13.11 -2.97 -45.39
C GLU A 754 -11.95 -2.26 -44.66
N LEU A 755 -11.66 -2.60 -43.40
CA LEU A 755 -10.53 -2.04 -42.66
C LEU A 755 -9.18 -2.36 -43.30
N ARG A 756 -9.01 -3.56 -43.89
CA ARG A 756 -7.77 -3.94 -44.58
C ARG A 756 -7.46 -2.99 -45.73
N ASP A 757 -8.50 -2.61 -46.49
CA ASP A 757 -8.38 -1.63 -47.57
C ASP A 757 -8.10 -0.22 -47.06
N HIS A 758 -8.56 0.14 -45.86
CA HIS A 758 -8.19 1.40 -45.22
C HIS A 758 -6.72 1.41 -44.79
N PHE A 759 -6.21 0.37 -44.12
CA PHE A 759 -4.81 0.30 -43.70
C PHE A 759 -3.84 0.42 -44.88
N ARG A 760 -4.10 -0.32 -45.96
CA ARG A 760 -3.30 -0.23 -47.19
C ARG A 760 -3.33 1.17 -47.78
N ARG A 761 -4.51 1.82 -47.86
CA ARG A 761 -4.63 3.20 -48.35
C ARG A 761 -3.90 4.20 -47.46
N TRP A 762 -3.93 4.02 -46.14
CA TRP A 762 -3.19 4.84 -45.19
C TRP A 762 -1.69 4.71 -45.39
N ALA A 763 -1.19 3.48 -45.52
CA ALA A 763 0.22 3.23 -45.81
C ALA A 763 0.65 3.88 -47.13
N GLU A 764 -0.06 3.60 -48.23
CA GLU A 764 0.21 4.21 -49.54
C GLU A 764 0.12 5.74 -49.51
N HIS A 765 -0.78 6.31 -48.71
CA HIS A 765 -0.90 7.75 -48.54
C HIS A 765 0.33 8.34 -47.84
N LEU A 766 0.77 7.73 -46.73
CA LEU A 766 1.95 8.19 -45.98
C LEU A 766 3.24 8.04 -46.79
N GLU A 767 3.41 6.93 -47.52
CA GLU A 767 4.57 6.69 -48.38
C GLU A 767 4.68 7.72 -49.50
N ARG A 768 3.55 8.07 -50.15
CA ARG A 768 3.50 9.14 -51.17
C ARG A 768 3.93 10.51 -50.64
N HIS A 769 3.83 10.73 -49.33
CA HIS A 769 4.27 11.96 -48.67
C HIS A 769 5.63 11.83 -47.98
N GLY A 770 6.43 10.82 -48.35
CA GLY A 770 7.82 10.68 -47.90
C GLY A 770 7.98 10.08 -46.50
N LEU A 771 6.95 9.39 -46.00
CA LEU A 771 6.98 8.67 -44.73
C LEU A 771 6.93 7.16 -45.01
N PRO A 772 8.08 6.50 -45.24
CA PRO A 772 8.13 5.06 -45.44
C PRO A 772 7.49 4.34 -44.25
N VAL A 773 6.63 3.35 -44.55
CA VAL A 773 5.97 2.54 -43.52
C VAL A 773 6.88 1.36 -43.18
N VAL A 774 7.30 1.26 -41.91
CA VAL A 774 8.39 0.35 -41.48
C VAL A 774 7.85 -0.99 -40.98
N PHE A 775 6.55 -1.10 -40.76
CA PHE A 775 5.91 -2.32 -40.30
C PHE A 775 4.53 -2.38 -40.93
N ASP A 776 4.38 -3.27 -41.89
CA ASP A 776 3.11 -3.71 -42.44
C ASP A 776 3.17 -5.24 -42.39
N ARG A 777 2.92 -5.81 -41.21
CA ARG A 777 2.59 -7.24 -41.17
C ARG A 777 1.14 -7.32 -41.58
N GLU A 778 0.90 -7.48 -42.89
CA GLU A 778 -0.32 -8.16 -43.31
C GLU A 778 -0.38 -9.46 -42.51
N PRO A 779 -1.46 -9.70 -41.75
CA PRO A 779 -1.55 -10.87 -40.91
C PRO A 779 -1.55 -12.12 -41.78
N ASP A 780 -0.40 -12.76 -41.90
CA ASP A 780 -0.32 -14.12 -42.44
C ASP A 780 -0.97 -15.06 -41.40
N GLU A 781 -1.86 -15.95 -41.85
CA GLU A 781 -2.71 -16.80 -40.98
C GLU A 781 -1.89 -17.73 -40.05
N ALA A 782 -0.57 -17.78 -40.22
CA ALA A 782 0.34 -18.62 -39.45
C ALA A 782 1.21 -17.85 -38.42
N ALA A 783 1.21 -16.52 -38.40
CA ALA A 783 2.11 -15.74 -37.54
C ALA A 783 1.45 -15.36 -36.21
N SER A 784 2.16 -15.57 -35.09
CA SER A 784 1.70 -15.08 -33.78
C SER A 784 1.59 -13.55 -33.77
N PRO A 785 0.58 -12.97 -33.10
CA PRO A 785 0.44 -11.52 -33.03
C PRO A 785 1.62 -10.91 -32.26
N PRO A 786 2.03 -9.66 -32.59
CA PRO A 786 3.21 -9.08 -32.00
C PRO A 786 3.01 -8.75 -30.52
N SER A 787 4.06 -8.92 -29.75
CA SER A 787 4.15 -8.53 -28.36
C SER A 787 4.26 -7.01 -28.17
N ALA A 788 3.92 -6.50 -26.99
CA ALA A 788 4.11 -5.09 -26.62
C ALA A 788 5.56 -4.61 -26.85
N SER A 789 6.55 -5.47 -26.57
CA SER A 789 7.96 -5.16 -26.82
C SER A 789 8.27 -4.98 -28.31
N GLU A 790 7.69 -5.79 -29.19
CA GLU A 790 7.90 -5.66 -30.65
C GLU A 790 7.25 -4.39 -31.18
N VAL A 791 6.04 -4.06 -30.73
CA VAL A 791 5.37 -2.79 -31.08
C VAL A 791 6.21 -1.60 -30.63
N LEU A 792 6.66 -1.58 -29.39
CA LEU A 792 7.49 -0.48 -28.87
C LEU A 792 8.82 -0.34 -29.61
N GLN A 793 9.51 -1.46 -29.87
CA GLN A 793 10.73 -1.46 -30.68
C GLN A 793 10.47 -0.92 -32.09
N GLY A 794 9.34 -1.28 -32.70
CA GLY A 794 8.90 -0.74 -33.99
C GLY A 794 8.62 0.77 -33.94
N THR A 795 8.15 1.29 -32.81
CA THR A 795 7.93 2.74 -32.62
C THR A 795 9.21 3.53 -32.27
N GLU A 796 10.35 2.87 -32.01
CA GLU A 796 11.57 3.60 -31.64
C GLU A 796 12.08 4.44 -32.80
N GLY A 797 12.12 5.76 -32.59
CA GLY A 797 12.63 6.73 -33.55
C GLY A 797 11.75 6.99 -34.77
N VAL A 798 10.51 6.49 -34.84
CA VAL A 798 9.60 6.83 -35.96
C VAL A 798 8.98 8.22 -35.79
N GLN A 799 8.59 8.84 -36.90
CA GLN A 799 7.96 10.16 -36.89
C GLN A 799 6.48 10.07 -36.52
N LEU A 800 5.76 9.07 -37.04
CA LEU A 800 4.35 8.82 -36.75
C LEU A 800 4.13 7.37 -36.36
N ALA A 801 3.40 7.13 -35.28
CA ALA A 801 2.83 5.82 -34.97
C ALA A 801 1.30 5.90 -35.06
N LEU A 802 0.71 5.11 -35.95
CA LEU A 802 -0.73 4.89 -36.07
C LEU A 802 -1.03 3.50 -35.52
N LEU A 803 -1.65 3.43 -34.36
CA LEU A 803 -2.01 2.17 -33.69
C LEU A 803 -3.53 2.03 -33.72
N TYR A 804 -4.05 1.06 -34.46
CA TYR A 804 -5.48 0.78 -34.57
C TYR A 804 -5.81 -0.57 -33.92
N GLY A 805 -6.81 -0.58 -33.04
CA GLY A 805 -7.30 -1.80 -32.39
C GLY A 805 -8.57 -1.55 -31.59
N PHE A 806 -9.14 -2.59 -30.99
CA PHE A 806 -10.16 -2.44 -29.95
C PHE A 806 -9.50 -2.44 -28.58
N GLY A 807 -9.95 -1.53 -27.71
CA GLY A 807 -9.74 -1.72 -26.28
C GLY A 807 -10.54 -2.95 -25.93
N GLY A 808 -9.95 -3.94 -25.26
CA GLY A 808 -10.73 -5.08 -24.80
C GLY A 808 -11.76 -4.57 -23.79
N ASP A 809 -12.98 -4.29 -24.25
CA ASP A 809 -14.15 -4.20 -23.37
C ASP A 809 -14.55 -5.61 -22.90
N GLU A 810 -14.15 -6.65 -23.64
CA GLU A 810 -13.98 -7.95 -23.02
C GLU A 810 -12.69 -7.89 -22.20
N PRO A 811 -12.76 -8.02 -20.86
CA PRO A 811 -11.57 -8.25 -20.07
C PRO A 811 -10.83 -9.37 -20.79
N GLY A 812 -9.55 -9.14 -21.13
CA GLY A 812 -8.72 -10.23 -21.61
C GLY A 812 -8.91 -11.41 -20.66
N TYR A 813 -8.74 -12.64 -21.12
CA TYR A 813 -8.91 -13.85 -20.28
C TYR A 813 -8.13 -13.81 -18.94
N TYR A 814 -7.24 -12.82 -18.74
CA TYR A 814 -6.49 -12.48 -17.53
C TYR A 814 -7.01 -11.28 -16.70
N ASP A 815 -8.05 -10.55 -17.13
CA ASP A 815 -8.59 -9.32 -16.52
C ASP A 815 -10.01 -9.49 -15.92
N LEU A 816 -10.48 -10.73 -15.78
CA LEU A 816 -11.81 -11.06 -15.22
C LEU A 816 -11.96 -10.75 -13.71
N LEU A 817 -10.99 -10.07 -13.10
CA LEU A 817 -11.14 -9.44 -11.77
C LEU A 817 -11.82 -8.05 -11.85
N ALA A 818 -12.15 -7.58 -13.06
CA ALA A 818 -12.71 -6.27 -13.38
C ALA A 818 -14.24 -6.26 -13.58
N ASP A 819 -15.01 -6.83 -12.64
CA ASP A 819 -16.41 -6.42 -12.49
C ASP A 819 -16.43 -4.97 -11.96
N HIS A 820 -16.40 -4.03 -12.92
CA HIS A 820 -16.70 -2.59 -12.95
C HIS A 820 -16.38 -1.63 -11.77
N GLU A 821 -15.88 -2.06 -10.61
CA GLU A 821 -15.70 -1.15 -9.45
C GLU A 821 -14.30 -1.11 -8.82
N GLY A 822 -13.30 -1.82 -9.36
CA GLY A 822 -11.96 -1.85 -8.74
C GLY A 822 -10.79 -2.36 -9.56
N ALA A 823 -10.86 -2.39 -10.90
CA ALA A 823 -9.68 -2.67 -11.71
C ALA A 823 -8.64 -1.57 -11.49
N GLU A 824 -7.39 -1.94 -11.18
CA GLU A 824 -6.34 -0.94 -10.95
C GLU A 824 -6.12 -0.12 -12.24
N PRO A 825 -6.07 1.22 -12.16
CA PRO A 825 -6.04 2.11 -13.34
C PRO A 825 -4.92 1.84 -14.35
N ASP A 826 -3.80 1.25 -13.91
CA ASP A 826 -2.65 0.91 -14.76
C ASP A 826 -2.89 -0.35 -15.64
N GLN A 827 -4.02 -1.04 -15.50
CA GLN A 827 -4.33 -2.30 -16.22
C GLN A 827 -5.03 -2.10 -17.56
N ARG A 828 -5.55 -0.90 -17.87
CA ARG A 828 -6.11 -0.63 -19.21
C ARG A 828 -4.99 -0.69 -20.26
N SER A 829 -5.12 -1.65 -21.15
CA SER A 829 -4.06 -2.03 -22.08
C SER A 829 -4.54 -2.01 -23.53
N PHE A 830 -3.67 -1.62 -24.45
CA PHE A 830 -3.90 -1.89 -25.87
C PHE A 830 -3.60 -3.37 -26.08
N VAL A 831 -4.64 -4.18 -26.23
CA VAL A 831 -4.53 -5.64 -26.28
C VAL A 831 -3.66 -6.04 -27.47
N LEU A 832 -2.66 -6.90 -27.22
CA LEU A 832 -1.63 -7.41 -28.15
C LEU A 832 -1.39 -8.90 -27.89
N ALA A 833 -1.95 -9.79 -28.72
CA ALA A 833 -1.87 -11.24 -28.48
C ALA A 833 -2.35 -11.63 -27.06
N ALA A 834 -1.53 -12.38 -26.31
CA ALA A 834 -1.76 -12.78 -24.91
C ALA A 834 -1.33 -11.71 -23.88
N ALA A 835 -0.94 -10.51 -24.31
CA ALA A 835 -0.52 -9.42 -23.43
C ALA A 835 -1.21 -8.10 -23.85
N GLY A 836 -1.02 -7.04 -23.08
CA GLY A 836 -1.46 -5.71 -23.46
C GLY A 836 -0.31 -4.71 -23.37
N LEU A 837 -0.28 -3.72 -24.26
CA LEU A 837 0.58 -2.55 -24.14
C LEU A 837 -0.04 -1.61 -23.11
N VAL A 838 0.63 -1.45 -21.97
CA VAL A 838 0.18 -0.60 -20.87
C VAL A 838 0.99 0.69 -20.78
N ARG A 839 0.50 1.67 -20.02
CA ARG A 839 1.18 2.94 -19.71
C ARG A 839 2.67 2.76 -19.39
N SER A 840 2.97 1.86 -18.47
CA SER A 840 4.35 1.67 -18.00
C SER A 840 5.27 1.15 -19.09
N ASP A 841 4.79 0.31 -20.03
CA ASP A 841 5.57 -0.08 -21.21
C ASP A 841 5.99 1.15 -22.04
N ILE A 842 5.05 2.06 -22.31
CA ILE A 842 5.30 3.29 -23.06
C ILE A 842 6.32 4.18 -22.32
N LEU A 843 6.18 4.31 -21.01
CA LEU A 843 7.10 5.11 -20.18
C LEU A 843 8.52 4.54 -20.17
N LEU A 844 8.71 3.21 -20.30
CA LEU A 844 10.05 2.63 -20.49
C LEU A 844 10.69 3.05 -21.83
N HIS A 845 9.96 3.65 -22.76
CA HIS A 845 10.53 4.19 -24.01
C HIS A 845 10.63 5.72 -24.00
N GLN A 846 10.62 6.34 -22.82
CA GLN A 846 10.77 7.79 -22.67
C GLN A 846 11.97 8.34 -23.46
N GLY A 847 11.71 9.36 -24.29
CA GLY A 847 12.68 10.02 -25.17
C GLY A 847 13.10 9.23 -26.41
N ARG A 848 12.58 8.01 -26.61
CA ARG A 848 12.87 7.12 -27.75
C ARG A 848 11.64 6.79 -28.59
N GLY A 849 10.45 6.96 -28.03
CA GLY A 849 9.19 6.72 -28.70
C GLY A 849 8.92 7.62 -29.92
N PRO A 850 7.76 7.41 -30.56
CA PRO A 850 7.37 8.09 -31.79
C PRO A 850 7.19 9.60 -31.56
N ARG A 851 7.36 10.40 -32.61
CA ARG A 851 7.18 11.87 -32.48
C ARG A 851 5.72 12.26 -32.38
N HIS A 852 4.87 11.60 -33.13
CA HIS A 852 3.46 11.83 -33.19
C HIS A 852 2.73 10.50 -33.10
N VAL A 853 1.58 10.47 -32.43
CA VAL A 853 0.82 9.24 -32.21
C VAL A 853 -0.63 9.46 -32.54
N ILE A 854 -1.22 8.52 -33.29
CA ILE A 854 -2.66 8.41 -33.49
C ILE A 854 -3.07 7.05 -32.92
N LEU A 855 -3.79 7.08 -31.80
CA LEU A 855 -4.37 5.88 -31.19
C LEU A 855 -5.82 5.76 -31.65
N ALA A 856 -6.02 4.89 -32.63
CA ALA A 856 -7.33 4.54 -33.12
C ALA A 856 -7.92 3.37 -32.32
N LEU A 857 -8.17 3.62 -31.03
CA LEU A 857 -8.59 2.65 -30.02
C LEU A 857 -9.61 3.29 -29.07
N CYS A 858 -10.66 2.56 -28.70
CA CYS A 858 -11.61 2.92 -27.64
C CYS A 858 -10.90 3.19 -26.30
N GLY A 859 -11.29 4.25 -25.60
CA GLY A 859 -10.76 4.60 -24.27
C GLY A 859 -9.24 4.89 -24.23
N SER A 860 -8.57 5.04 -25.38
CA SER A 860 -7.10 5.23 -25.45
C SER A 860 -6.58 6.52 -24.80
N ALA A 861 -7.47 7.47 -24.58
CA ALA A 861 -7.24 8.71 -23.87
C ALA A 861 -8.17 8.88 -22.66
N GLU A 862 -8.85 7.83 -22.22
CA GLU A 862 -9.66 7.88 -21.02
C GLU A 862 -8.77 8.16 -19.81
N VAL A 863 -9.25 9.05 -18.94
CA VAL A 863 -8.58 9.39 -17.69
C VAL A 863 -9.40 8.76 -16.59
N ASP A 864 -8.77 7.97 -15.73
CA ASP A 864 -9.48 7.39 -14.60
C ASP A 864 -9.96 8.54 -13.67
N PRO A 865 -11.29 8.69 -13.48
CA PRO A 865 -11.82 9.67 -12.54
C PRO A 865 -11.35 9.42 -11.09
N TYR A 866 -11.01 8.17 -10.75
CA TYR A 866 -10.73 7.73 -9.38
C TYR A 866 -9.24 7.62 -9.05
N GLY A 867 -8.37 7.46 -10.05
CA GLY A 867 -6.93 7.42 -9.86
C GLY A 867 -6.46 8.67 -9.11
N VAL A 868 -5.83 8.48 -7.96
CA VAL A 868 -5.39 9.60 -7.12
C VAL A 868 -4.26 10.39 -7.80
N SER A 869 -3.53 9.71 -8.69
CA SER A 869 -2.59 10.23 -9.66
C SER A 869 -3.23 10.78 -10.96
N GLY A 870 -4.55 10.69 -11.14
CA GLY A 870 -5.20 11.02 -12.40
C GLY A 870 -4.69 10.11 -13.51
N ALA A 871 -4.87 8.80 -13.33
CA ALA A 871 -4.27 7.79 -14.19
C ALA A 871 -4.50 8.13 -15.67
N VAL A 872 -3.39 8.17 -16.39
CA VAL A 872 -3.31 8.68 -17.74
C VAL A 872 -3.52 7.53 -18.73
N GLY A 873 -4.41 7.73 -19.69
CA GLY A 873 -4.55 6.83 -20.83
C GLY A 873 -3.26 6.69 -21.65
N LEU A 874 -3.29 5.82 -22.65
CA LEU A 874 -2.14 5.55 -23.51
C LEU A 874 -1.70 6.79 -24.30
N ALA A 875 -2.65 7.63 -24.76
CA ALA A 875 -2.33 8.85 -25.50
C ALA A 875 -1.48 9.81 -24.65
N GLN A 876 -1.92 10.04 -23.41
CA GLN A 876 -1.22 10.84 -22.43
C GLN A 876 0.13 10.21 -22.06
N SER A 877 0.19 8.88 -21.96
CA SER A 877 1.43 8.14 -21.70
C SER A 877 2.48 8.35 -22.79
N TYR A 878 2.08 8.40 -24.07
CA TYR A 878 3.00 8.73 -25.17
C TYR A 878 3.52 10.17 -25.09
N VAL A 879 2.65 11.12 -24.75
CA VAL A 879 3.06 12.52 -24.53
C VAL A 879 4.03 12.61 -23.34
N GLN A 880 3.75 11.92 -22.24
CA GLN A 880 4.65 11.81 -21.08
C GLN A 880 5.98 11.14 -21.44
N ALA A 881 5.97 10.18 -22.37
CA ALA A 881 7.18 9.56 -22.92
C ALA A 881 7.93 10.45 -23.94
N GLY A 882 7.42 11.64 -24.26
CA GLY A 882 8.10 12.62 -25.11
C GLY A 882 7.57 12.74 -26.55
N ALA A 883 6.38 12.22 -26.84
CA ALA A 883 5.66 12.57 -28.08
C ALA A 883 5.29 14.06 -28.07
N GLU A 884 5.37 14.72 -29.23
CA GLU A 884 5.00 16.13 -29.38
C GLU A 884 3.48 16.32 -29.34
N TRP A 885 2.75 15.31 -29.77
CA TRP A 885 1.32 15.17 -29.56
C TRP A 885 0.87 13.73 -29.74
N ALA A 886 -0.28 13.40 -29.15
CA ALA A 886 -0.97 12.13 -29.32
C ALA A 886 -2.48 12.35 -29.47
N VAL A 887 -3.11 11.68 -30.44
CA VAL A 887 -4.58 11.63 -30.55
C VAL A 887 -5.08 10.33 -29.93
N GLY A 888 -6.17 10.42 -29.17
CA GLY A 888 -6.88 9.26 -28.64
C GLY A 888 -8.34 9.57 -28.33
N THR A 889 -9.04 8.56 -27.82
CA THR A 889 -10.48 8.62 -27.53
C THR A 889 -10.72 8.55 -26.02
N ALA A 890 -11.58 9.40 -25.48
CA ALA A 890 -11.90 9.44 -24.05
C ALA A 890 -12.93 8.37 -23.63
N GLY A 891 -13.47 7.62 -24.58
CA GLY A 891 -14.49 6.60 -24.38
C GLY A 891 -14.63 5.71 -25.61
N PRO A 892 -15.66 4.85 -25.67
CA PRO A 892 -15.90 3.98 -26.81
C PRO A 892 -16.23 4.78 -28.07
N VAL A 893 -15.74 4.32 -29.23
CA VAL A 893 -16.00 4.96 -30.53
C VAL A 893 -16.37 3.89 -31.55
N ASP A 894 -17.37 4.17 -32.38
CA ASP A 894 -17.77 3.27 -33.45
C ASP A 894 -16.63 3.07 -34.47
N PRO A 895 -16.38 1.84 -34.97
CA PRO A 895 -15.29 1.57 -35.91
C PRO A 895 -15.33 2.43 -37.18
N ARG A 896 -16.52 2.73 -37.72
CA ARG A 896 -16.66 3.59 -38.92
C ARG A 896 -16.33 5.03 -38.59
N THR A 897 -16.73 5.52 -37.42
CA THR A 897 -16.30 6.82 -36.88
C THR A 897 -14.77 6.88 -36.79
N MET A 898 -14.14 5.82 -36.27
CA MET A 898 -12.68 5.74 -36.15
C MET A 898 -11.95 5.72 -37.50
N VAL A 899 -12.49 5.02 -38.49
CA VAL A 899 -11.95 5.00 -39.86
C VAL A 899 -11.99 6.39 -40.49
N LEU A 900 -13.16 7.03 -40.48
CA LEU A 900 -13.35 8.37 -41.05
C LEU A 900 -12.44 9.41 -40.36
N LEU A 901 -12.29 9.29 -39.04
CA LEU A 901 -11.36 10.12 -38.29
C LEU A 901 -9.93 9.92 -38.79
N THR A 902 -9.48 8.67 -38.88
CA THR A 902 -8.11 8.34 -39.23
C THR A 902 -7.78 8.80 -40.65
N ASP A 903 -8.71 8.67 -41.60
CA ASP A 903 -8.59 9.24 -42.95
C ASP A 903 -8.28 10.75 -42.89
N VAL A 904 -9.08 11.52 -42.13
CA VAL A 904 -8.93 12.98 -42.02
C VAL A 904 -7.61 13.37 -41.34
N LEU A 905 -7.20 12.63 -40.31
CA LEU A 905 -5.97 12.91 -39.58
C LEU A 905 -4.72 12.63 -40.43
N ILE A 906 -4.73 11.56 -41.22
CA ILE A 906 -3.61 11.22 -42.11
C ILE A 906 -3.44 12.28 -43.22
N ASP A 907 -4.54 12.68 -43.86
CA ASP A 907 -4.52 13.73 -44.88
C ASP A 907 -3.94 15.04 -44.33
N ALA A 908 -4.37 15.42 -43.12
CA ALA A 908 -3.86 16.60 -42.45
C ALA A 908 -2.39 16.44 -42.06
N TYR A 909 -1.99 15.26 -41.59
CA TYR A 909 -0.61 14.99 -41.13
C TYR A 909 0.39 15.08 -42.27
N ALA A 910 0.01 14.52 -43.42
CA ALA A 910 0.78 14.58 -44.65
C ALA A 910 1.00 16.02 -45.13
N SER A 911 0.06 16.92 -44.83
CA SER A 911 0.11 18.34 -45.20
C SER A 911 0.90 19.19 -44.19
N ASP A 912 0.58 19.06 -42.91
CA ASP A 912 1.24 19.75 -41.80
C ASP A 912 1.15 18.89 -40.51
N PRO A 913 2.27 18.36 -40.01
CA PRO A 913 2.27 17.52 -38.82
C PRO A 913 2.19 18.34 -37.51
N SER A 914 1.95 19.65 -37.57
CA SER A 914 1.81 20.50 -36.39
C SER A 914 0.58 20.14 -35.55
N ALA A 915 0.68 20.32 -34.23
CA ALA A 915 -0.45 20.11 -33.33
C ALA A 915 -1.65 21.01 -33.67
N ASP A 916 -1.41 22.19 -34.24
CA ASP A 916 -2.48 23.14 -34.59
C ASP A 916 -3.25 22.66 -35.83
N ALA A 917 -2.54 22.15 -36.84
CA ALA A 917 -3.16 21.49 -37.99
C ALA A 917 -3.95 20.24 -37.57
N MET A 918 -3.39 19.43 -36.67
CA MET A 918 -4.09 18.26 -36.12
C MET A 918 -5.34 18.64 -35.34
N ALA A 919 -5.27 19.67 -34.51
CA ALA A 919 -6.42 20.16 -33.76
C ALA A 919 -7.55 20.59 -34.70
N LYS A 920 -7.22 21.30 -35.78
CA LYS A 920 -8.18 21.72 -36.81
C LYS A 920 -8.76 20.54 -37.56
N ALA A 921 -7.91 19.59 -37.99
CA ALA A 921 -8.34 18.37 -38.67
C ALA A 921 -9.27 17.52 -37.80
N LEU A 922 -9.02 17.47 -36.49
CA LEU A 922 -9.89 16.80 -35.52
C LEU A 922 -11.31 17.43 -35.51
N GLN A 923 -11.41 18.76 -35.56
CA GLN A 923 -12.71 19.45 -35.63
C GLN A 923 -13.41 19.21 -36.97
N ASP A 924 -12.66 19.23 -38.06
CA ASP A 924 -13.19 18.92 -39.39
C ASP A 924 -13.74 17.48 -39.42
N ALA A 925 -13.02 16.53 -38.83
CA ALA A 925 -13.46 15.14 -38.68
C ALA A 925 -14.75 15.06 -37.87
N LYS A 926 -14.82 15.69 -36.69
CA LYS A 926 -16.04 15.75 -35.87
C LYS A 926 -17.24 16.28 -36.64
N ARG A 927 -17.08 17.35 -37.42
CA ARG A 927 -18.18 17.89 -38.25
C ARG A 927 -18.63 16.91 -39.34
N ARG A 928 -17.71 16.18 -39.96
CA ARG A 928 -18.05 15.14 -40.95
C ARG A 928 -18.76 13.96 -40.31
N ILE A 929 -18.30 13.51 -39.13
CA ILE A 929 -18.92 12.44 -38.32
C ILE A 929 -20.36 12.84 -37.97
N ALA A 930 -20.56 14.05 -37.43
CA ALA A 930 -21.88 14.58 -37.10
C ALA A 930 -22.79 14.70 -38.34
N ALA A 931 -22.26 15.16 -39.48
CA ALA A 931 -23.02 15.25 -40.73
C ALA A 931 -23.45 13.87 -41.27
N GLN A 932 -22.70 12.81 -40.97
CA GLN A 932 -23.03 11.43 -41.30
C GLN A 932 -23.87 10.73 -40.23
N GLN A 933 -24.27 11.44 -39.16
CA GLN A 933 -25.00 10.88 -38.00
C GLN A 933 -24.28 9.69 -37.35
N LEU A 934 -22.96 9.67 -37.43
CA LEU A 934 -22.15 8.66 -36.77
C LEU A 934 -21.98 9.01 -35.28
N PRO A 935 -22.07 8.03 -34.36
CA PRO A 935 -22.00 8.29 -32.93
C PRO A 935 -20.55 8.54 -32.46
N HIS A 936 -20.42 9.08 -31.24
CA HIS A 936 -19.19 9.17 -30.46
C HIS A 936 -18.08 10.10 -31.00
N GLY A 937 -18.40 11.02 -31.92
CA GLY A 937 -17.41 12.01 -32.41
C GLY A 937 -16.87 12.92 -31.30
N GLU A 938 -17.63 13.13 -30.23
CA GLU A 938 -17.28 13.96 -29.08
C GLU A 938 -16.18 13.35 -28.19
N GLN A 939 -15.87 12.06 -28.32
CA GLN A 939 -14.85 11.38 -27.50
C GLN A 939 -13.41 11.73 -27.88
N LEU A 940 -13.21 12.41 -29.01
CA LEU A 940 -11.89 12.59 -29.60
C LEU A 940 -11.09 13.72 -28.95
N ARG A 941 -9.82 13.45 -28.64
CA ARG A 941 -8.93 14.37 -27.91
C ARG A 941 -7.53 14.36 -28.53
N LEU A 942 -6.96 15.56 -28.70
CA LEU A 942 -5.55 15.76 -29.07
C LEU A 942 -4.78 16.20 -27.82
N TRP A 943 -3.79 15.42 -27.42
CA TRP A 943 -2.94 15.67 -26.26
C TRP A 943 -1.59 16.25 -26.66
N VAL A 944 -1.11 17.21 -25.89
CA VAL A 944 0.20 17.86 -26.04
C VAL A 944 0.93 17.93 -24.69
N PRO A 945 2.27 18.08 -24.68
CA PRO A 945 3.04 18.23 -23.45
C PRO A 945 2.52 19.31 -22.51
#